data_AF-A0A9W4UVC2-F1
#
_entry.id   AF-A0A9W4UVC2-F1
#
_cell.length_a   1.000
_cell.length_b   1.000
_cell.length_c   1.000
_cell.angle_alpha   90.00
_cell.angle_beta   90.00
_cell.angle_gamma   90.00
#
_symmetry.space_group_name_H-M   'P 1'
#
loop_
_entity.id
_entity.type
_entity.pdbx_description
1 polymer ?
#
loop_
_entity_poly.entity_id
_entity_poly.type
_entity_poly.pdbx_seq_one_letter_code
_entity_poly.pdbx_strand_id
1 'polypeptide(L)'
;MAFNWDKLTRAQRDFPKPKFALDAISRHLKKRPADPYVLAWKAAVLLQVDKDGDAKVALDLLQTLCQRQPPITDVPLLCLIYSKLSEALRRRNSQPILASIGELGLKAWQNAAKALPTQAQRLSLWSELFISAMQEECWEDVRIAVVHANKEGPKSKKTVYYTSILSNQLAAERKIEASKKSGKADPSSQIQLMIALKQMKEAFDNSPKPTDETLRVKDMRDLRFMAQIYSRQNRSAELEQLWSTPSSHMNDLRYKYEADIRLLLIESIRKCENWALLESVCEKTISAVFERMETEGSSQEFVQMCTAEWSIWTAVIDAITHLYPDQEAKEKIGAMHSRLMRSQPNLEVRAVAVTLVNLAWHSGNSVLQACKAYWSKHSAGRSCFKDLRRPVAQLPEDLRNEFYAHIKKTSQSLESQSEEGGPKSAWIRTENNVLAFEYLLKISMSSGTDVEVIEEFVARALKFHHLAPSSEIDVRVDAALLAIVGLLRLHKADGKSSMRYLIQAAIFLQRLLEHEEFRNFRALVVVSARLHLNLGLGTIAIGHYRDAKVKEMLLDTVSWVLLSRISQTHPFDTPGHEGFSATTELDKVIDTMTRMEGRTDDHLYQDMQQFFYDTALEMLDLKQKFSSSITKRLCVIEKNRIAGLHSQDSNGEVAADSISEALSKISDNRDLNILPNYGSGDQNETMSLMLQHKPASIGWLYNYYLCRESVLGHLYNTRSNTTLQRDLKTLFVDESKEELEKDVFTEVEKTLNKLWHPVRHILFQGEAPPVTSDTTPAKSMDQAFDQLSSELESLIESLGKPAGDIPPLFNEEHLMYRYGLLETLRMLQQLDKVLQQGIKSKNPAYTKVPKPKLQNVNAKVKKCFEALRQATNKDIEQLNSRGAALIRDVTLQGSTGEALATIVSADDARAYALKYVESDRVALKAILQVKLN
;
A
#
# COMPACT_ATOMS: atom_id res chain seq x y z
N MET A 1 -0.55 50.90 -9.56
CA MET A 1 -0.50 50.03 -10.76
C MET A 1 -1.43 48.84 -10.55
N ALA A 2 -2.01 48.27 -11.61
CA ALA A 2 -2.85 47.07 -11.50
C ALA A 2 -2.02 45.81 -11.17
N PHE A 3 -2.64 44.88 -10.43
CA PHE A 3 -2.14 43.52 -10.33
C PHE A 3 -2.28 42.82 -11.70
N ASN A 4 -1.33 41.94 -11.98
CA ASN A 4 -1.34 40.96 -13.07
C ASN A 4 -0.82 39.63 -12.49
N TRP A 5 -0.82 38.57 -13.28
CA TRP A 5 -0.41 37.25 -12.83
C TRP A 5 0.99 37.22 -12.17
N ASP A 6 2.01 37.80 -12.83
CA ASP A 6 3.38 37.82 -12.29
C ASP A 6 3.48 38.49 -10.91
N LYS A 7 2.73 39.58 -10.70
CA LYS A 7 2.68 40.28 -9.41
C LYS A 7 1.96 39.45 -8.35
N LEU A 8 0.92 38.70 -8.74
CA LEU A 8 0.24 37.78 -7.83
C LEU A 8 1.20 36.67 -7.37
N THR A 9 1.88 35.99 -8.31
CA THR A 9 2.84 34.93 -7.99
C THR A 9 3.97 35.45 -7.10
N ARG A 10 4.51 36.62 -7.42
CA ARG A 10 5.53 37.28 -6.57
C ARG A 10 4.99 37.59 -5.18
N ALA A 11 3.78 38.15 -5.06
CA ALA A 11 3.18 38.48 -3.77
C ALA A 11 2.90 37.23 -2.93
N GLN A 12 2.46 36.13 -3.54
CA GLN A 12 2.27 34.85 -2.86
C GLN A 12 3.58 34.29 -2.30
N ARG A 13 4.67 34.41 -3.07
CA ARG A 13 6.01 34.02 -2.61
C ARG A 13 6.54 34.93 -1.50
N ASP A 14 6.33 36.24 -1.61
CA ASP A 14 6.82 37.22 -0.66
C ASP A 14 5.99 37.20 0.66
N PHE A 15 4.75 36.71 0.63
CA PHE A 15 3.86 36.57 1.79
C PHE A 15 3.30 35.13 1.92
N PRO A 16 4.14 34.12 2.26
CA PRO A 16 3.72 32.71 2.28
C PRO A 16 2.85 32.36 3.50
N LYS A 17 2.92 33.16 4.58
CA LYS A 17 2.14 32.92 5.80
C LYS A 17 0.77 33.60 5.71
N PRO A 18 -0.35 32.88 6.00
CA PRO A 18 -1.70 33.42 5.83
C PRO A 18 -1.97 34.74 6.55
N LYS A 19 -1.45 34.91 7.77
CA LYS A 19 -1.63 36.14 8.54
C LYS A 19 -1.06 37.37 7.82
N PHE A 20 0.19 37.26 7.33
CA PHE A 20 0.85 38.36 6.62
C PHE A 20 0.23 38.58 5.23
N ALA A 21 -0.19 37.51 4.57
CA ALA A 21 -0.93 37.60 3.31
C ALA A 21 -2.24 38.38 3.49
N LEU A 22 -3.06 38.06 4.51
CA LEU A 22 -4.32 38.76 4.79
C LEU A 22 -4.12 40.25 5.08
N ASP A 23 -3.05 40.62 5.79
CA ASP A 23 -2.71 42.03 6.04
C ASP A 23 -2.34 42.75 4.73
N ALA A 24 -1.51 42.13 3.89
CA ALA A 24 -1.10 42.68 2.60
C ALA A 24 -2.30 42.82 1.62
N ILE A 25 -3.16 41.80 1.58
CA ILE A 25 -4.41 41.77 0.81
C ILE A 25 -5.33 42.90 1.27
N SER A 26 -5.53 43.06 2.57
CA SER A 26 -6.39 44.11 3.14
C SER A 26 -5.90 45.51 2.79
N ARG A 27 -4.58 45.74 2.81
CA ARG A 27 -3.99 47.02 2.38
C ARG A 27 -4.22 47.31 0.90
N HIS A 28 -4.18 46.29 0.05
CA HIS A 28 -4.43 46.44 -1.39
C HIS A 28 -5.91 46.66 -1.70
N LEU A 29 -6.81 45.88 -1.12
CA LEU A 29 -8.25 46.01 -1.34
C LEU A 29 -8.80 47.34 -0.83
N LYS A 30 -8.20 47.95 0.20
CA LYS A 30 -8.51 49.34 0.60
C LYS A 30 -8.30 50.36 -0.52
N LYS A 31 -7.28 50.15 -1.36
CA LYS A 31 -6.98 51.05 -2.49
C LYS A 31 -7.77 50.66 -3.75
N ARG A 32 -8.02 49.37 -3.95
CA ARG A 32 -8.69 48.81 -5.13
C ARG A 32 -9.59 47.64 -4.72
N PRO A 33 -10.84 47.91 -4.34
CA PRO A 33 -11.73 46.88 -3.77
C PRO A 33 -12.15 45.81 -4.80
N ALA A 34 -12.14 46.14 -6.09
CA ALA A 34 -12.59 45.27 -7.17
C ALA A 34 -11.44 44.64 -7.99
N ASP A 35 -10.23 44.51 -7.43
CA ASP A 35 -9.10 43.88 -8.12
C ASP A 35 -9.26 42.35 -8.15
N PRO A 36 -9.43 41.72 -9.32
CA PRO A 36 -9.79 40.30 -9.40
C PRO A 36 -8.67 39.37 -8.92
N TYR A 37 -7.40 39.74 -9.10
CA TYR A 37 -6.24 38.93 -8.67
C TYR A 37 -6.16 38.88 -7.15
N VAL A 38 -6.33 40.04 -6.50
CA VAL A 38 -6.25 40.15 -5.04
C VAL A 38 -7.46 39.49 -4.37
N LEU A 39 -8.65 39.54 -4.99
CA LEU A 39 -9.84 38.83 -4.51
C LEU A 39 -9.69 37.30 -4.64
N ALA A 40 -9.13 36.81 -5.76
CA ALA A 40 -8.82 35.38 -5.91
C ALA A 40 -7.77 34.93 -4.88
N TRP A 41 -6.74 35.75 -4.64
CA TRP A 41 -5.74 35.49 -3.60
C TRP A 41 -6.37 35.45 -2.20
N LYS A 42 -7.28 36.39 -1.91
CA LYS A 42 -8.03 36.40 -0.64
C LYS A 42 -8.82 35.10 -0.45
N ALA A 43 -9.53 34.63 -1.47
CA ALA A 43 -10.24 33.36 -1.41
C ALA A 43 -9.28 32.18 -1.15
N ALA A 44 -8.15 32.12 -1.86
CA ALA A 44 -7.13 31.09 -1.66
C ALA A 44 -6.57 31.07 -0.22
N VAL A 45 -6.27 32.25 0.34
CA VAL A 45 -5.75 32.37 1.72
C VAL A 45 -6.82 32.01 2.75
N LEU A 46 -8.09 32.37 2.52
CA LEU A 46 -9.20 31.96 3.40
C LEU A 46 -9.36 30.44 3.43
N LEU A 47 -9.25 29.77 2.28
CA LEU A 47 -9.22 28.30 2.21
C LEU A 47 -7.96 27.72 2.88
N GLN A 48 -6.82 28.41 2.84
CA GLN A 48 -5.63 27.95 3.56
C GLN A 48 -5.78 28.05 5.10
N VAL A 49 -6.49 29.07 5.59
CA VAL A 49 -6.72 29.28 7.03
C VAL A 49 -7.79 28.34 7.59
N ASP A 50 -8.86 28.12 6.82
CA ASP A 50 -9.95 27.16 7.11
C ASP A 50 -10.69 27.38 8.44
N LYS A 51 -11.08 28.62 8.78
CA LYS A 51 -11.99 28.84 9.92
C LYS A 51 -13.45 28.59 9.53
N ASP A 52 -14.29 28.33 10.53
CA ASP A 52 -15.73 28.15 10.33
C ASP A 52 -16.33 29.35 9.57
N GLY A 53 -16.90 29.09 8.40
CA GLY A 53 -17.49 30.09 7.51
C GLY A 53 -16.55 30.66 6.45
N ASP A 54 -15.23 30.49 6.55
CA ASP A 54 -14.27 31.02 5.56
C ASP A 54 -14.46 30.40 4.17
N ALA A 55 -14.77 29.10 4.09
CA ALA A 55 -15.07 28.42 2.83
C ALA A 55 -16.30 29.03 2.11
N LYS A 56 -17.32 29.45 2.87
CA LYS A 56 -18.49 30.13 2.31
C LYS A 56 -18.12 31.50 1.77
N VAL A 57 -17.34 32.28 2.53
CA VAL A 57 -16.87 33.60 2.09
C VAL A 57 -15.99 33.49 0.86
N ALA A 58 -15.08 32.51 0.82
CA ALA A 58 -14.24 32.23 -0.35
C ALA A 58 -15.10 31.87 -1.57
N LEU A 59 -16.11 31.00 -1.39
CA LEU A 59 -17.04 30.63 -2.45
C LEU A 59 -17.80 31.85 -3.00
N ASP A 60 -18.37 32.69 -2.15
CA ASP A 60 -19.12 33.88 -2.55
C ASP A 60 -18.23 34.87 -3.34
N LEU A 61 -16.97 35.04 -2.91
CA LEU A 61 -15.97 35.84 -3.62
C LEU A 61 -15.67 35.27 -5.01
N LEU A 62 -15.44 33.96 -5.12
CA LEU A 62 -15.11 33.29 -6.37
C LEU A 62 -16.28 33.29 -7.36
N GLN A 63 -17.51 33.09 -6.87
CA GLN A 63 -18.72 33.19 -7.70
C GLN A 63 -18.93 34.62 -8.23
N THR A 64 -18.62 35.64 -7.43
CA THR A 64 -18.66 37.04 -7.86
C THR A 64 -17.64 37.30 -8.98
N LEU A 65 -16.44 36.73 -8.89
CA LEU A 65 -15.43 36.83 -9.94
C LEU A 65 -15.87 36.17 -11.25
N CYS A 66 -16.57 35.03 -11.18
CA CYS A 66 -17.11 34.34 -12.36
C CYS A 66 -18.15 35.17 -13.13
N GLN A 67 -18.83 36.09 -12.45
CA GLN A 67 -19.89 36.94 -13.03
C GLN A 67 -19.39 38.33 -13.48
N ARG A 68 -18.10 38.62 -13.32
CA ARG A 68 -17.51 39.94 -13.58
C ARG A 68 -17.71 40.41 -15.02
N GLN A 69 -17.92 41.72 -15.18
CA GLN A 69 -17.87 42.43 -16.46
C GLN A 69 -16.79 43.53 -16.42
N PRO A 70 -15.88 43.64 -17.41
CA PRO A 70 -15.69 42.70 -18.52
C PRO A 70 -15.25 41.31 -18.05
N PRO A 71 -15.48 40.25 -18.85
CA PRO A 71 -15.07 38.88 -18.51
C PRO A 71 -13.56 38.78 -18.28
N ILE A 72 -13.16 37.90 -17.37
CA ILE A 72 -11.74 37.58 -17.16
C ILE A 72 -11.27 36.73 -18.34
N THR A 73 -10.29 37.22 -19.10
CA THR A 73 -9.67 36.50 -20.23
C THR A 73 -8.25 36.00 -19.91
N ASP A 74 -7.72 36.36 -18.75
CA ASP A 74 -6.42 35.89 -18.27
C ASP A 74 -6.52 34.42 -17.82
N VAL A 75 -5.92 33.52 -18.61
CA VAL A 75 -6.06 32.07 -18.45
C VAL A 75 -5.52 31.57 -17.10
N PRO A 76 -4.29 31.91 -16.66
CA PRO A 76 -3.79 31.46 -15.35
C PRO A 76 -4.69 31.88 -14.18
N LEU A 77 -5.28 33.08 -14.24
CA LEU A 77 -6.25 33.53 -13.24
C LEU A 77 -7.54 32.72 -13.28
N LEU A 78 -8.05 32.34 -14.47
CA LEU A 78 -9.20 31.44 -14.60
C LEU A 78 -8.91 30.05 -14.01
N CYS A 79 -7.73 29.48 -14.27
CA CYS A 79 -7.33 28.19 -13.69
C CYS A 79 -7.25 28.25 -12.15
N LEU A 80 -6.68 29.33 -11.60
CA LEU A 80 -6.67 29.55 -10.14
C LEU A 80 -8.08 29.67 -9.56
N ILE A 81 -8.96 30.44 -10.21
CA ILE A 81 -10.37 30.58 -9.79
C ILE A 81 -11.06 29.22 -9.84
N TYR A 82 -10.83 28.43 -10.89
CA TYR A 82 -11.40 27.09 -11.06
C TYR A 82 -11.02 26.17 -9.90
N SER A 83 -9.71 25.99 -9.64
CA SER A 83 -9.21 25.12 -8.57
C SER A 83 -9.66 25.58 -7.18
N LYS A 84 -9.72 26.89 -6.93
CA LYS A 84 -10.21 27.40 -5.63
C LYS A 84 -11.72 27.32 -5.49
N LEU A 85 -12.46 27.35 -6.60
CA LEU A 85 -13.90 27.17 -6.59
C LEU A 85 -14.27 25.70 -6.31
N SER A 86 -13.59 24.73 -6.94
CA SER A 86 -13.78 23.30 -6.63
C SER A 86 -13.47 23.02 -5.16
N GLU A 87 -12.33 23.51 -4.65
CA GLU A 87 -11.94 23.35 -3.24
C GLU A 87 -12.99 23.94 -2.28
N ALA A 88 -13.47 25.16 -2.54
CA ALA A 88 -14.50 25.79 -1.72
C ALA A 88 -15.85 25.03 -1.75
N LEU A 89 -16.23 24.48 -2.92
CA LEU A 89 -17.44 23.66 -3.08
C LEU A 89 -17.34 22.34 -2.30
N ARG A 90 -16.20 21.62 -2.38
CA ARG A 90 -15.97 20.37 -1.64
C ARG A 90 -16.16 20.60 -0.13
N ARG A 91 -15.52 21.66 0.39
CA ARG A 91 -15.60 22.02 1.82
C ARG A 91 -17.00 22.46 2.26
N ARG A 92 -17.71 23.23 1.44
CA ARG A 92 -19.08 23.69 1.78
C ARG A 92 -20.08 22.54 1.79
N ASN A 93 -20.02 21.67 0.78
CA ASN A 93 -21.01 20.61 0.62
C ASN A 93 -20.65 19.35 1.43
N SER A 94 -19.48 19.31 2.07
CA SER A 94 -18.91 18.10 2.70
C SER A 94 -18.93 16.90 1.73
N GLN A 95 -18.73 17.18 0.45
CA GLN A 95 -18.69 16.18 -0.62
C GLN A 95 -17.30 16.22 -1.26
N PRO A 96 -16.48 15.16 -1.09
CA PRO A 96 -15.16 15.13 -1.70
C PRO A 96 -15.23 15.04 -3.23
N ILE A 97 -16.31 14.43 -3.75
CA ILE A 97 -16.51 14.20 -5.18
C ILE A 97 -17.37 15.31 -5.78
N LEU A 98 -16.87 15.95 -6.83
CA LEU A 98 -17.59 16.94 -7.63
C LEU A 98 -17.66 16.47 -9.08
N ALA A 99 -18.86 16.46 -9.65
CA ALA A 99 -19.01 16.24 -11.09
C ALA A 99 -18.63 17.49 -11.91
N SER A 100 -18.87 18.68 -11.35
CA SER A 100 -18.69 19.98 -11.99
C SER A 100 -18.53 21.10 -10.94
N ILE A 101 -17.89 22.21 -11.30
CA ILE A 101 -17.88 23.47 -10.52
C ILE A 101 -19.19 24.28 -10.64
N GLY A 102 -20.12 23.81 -11.48
CA GLY A 102 -21.45 24.38 -11.65
C GLY A 102 -21.55 25.46 -12.74
N GLU A 103 -22.78 25.87 -13.03
CA GLU A 103 -23.13 26.71 -14.18
C GLU A 103 -22.42 28.08 -14.18
N LEU A 104 -22.28 28.72 -13.01
CA LEU A 104 -21.63 30.03 -12.90
C LEU A 104 -20.15 29.95 -13.27
N GLY A 105 -19.46 28.90 -12.81
CA GLY A 105 -18.06 28.66 -13.12
C GLY A 105 -17.85 28.45 -14.62
N LEU A 106 -18.64 27.55 -15.22
CA LEU A 106 -18.60 27.27 -16.66
C LEU A 106 -18.93 28.50 -17.52
N LYS A 107 -19.90 29.33 -17.11
CA LYS A 107 -20.23 30.58 -17.80
C LYS A 107 -19.05 31.54 -17.86
N ALA A 108 -18.19 31.57 -16.85
CA ALA A 108 -16.99 32.41 -16.88
C ALA A 108 -16.06 32.04 -18.06
N TRP A 109 -15.83 30.74 -18.25
CA TRP A 109 -15.03 30.21 -19.36
C TRP A 109 -15.70 30.44 -20.72
N GLN A 110 -17.01 30.25 -20.82
CA GLN A 110 -17.77 30.55 -22.05
C GLN A 110 -17.72 32.04 -22.41
N ASN A 111 -17.81 32.93 -21.42
CA ASN A 111 -17.71 34.37 -21.63
C ASN A 111 -16.29 34.78 -22.03
N ALA A 112 -15.27 34.17 -21.43
CA ALA A 112 -13.88 34.35 -21.85
C ALA A 112 -13.67 33.90 -23.30
N ALA A 113 -14.20 32.73 -23.68
CA ALA A 113 -14.11 32.22 -25.05
C ALA A 113 -14.75 33.16 -26.07
N LYS A 114 -15.93 33.73 -25.76
CA LYS A 114 -16.61 34.70 -26.62
C LYS A 114 -15.84 36.02 -26.79
N ALA A 115 -15.04 36.40 -25.79
CA ALA A 115 -14.21 37.60 -25.84
C ALA A 115 -12.91 37.39 -26.66
N LEU A 116 -12.53 36.14 -26.96
CA LEU A 116 -11.33 35.82 -27.73
C LEU A 116 -11.61 35.81 -29.24
N PRO A 117 -10.79 36.52 -30.05
CA PRO A 117 -11.08 36.74 -31.46
C PRO A 117 -10.81 35.51 -32.34
N THR A 118 -9.77 34.71 -32.03
CA THR A 118 -9.31 33.62 -32.91
C THR A 118 -9.74 32.24 -32.42
N GLN A 119 -10.00 31.34 -33.38
CA GLN A 119 -10.29 29.92 -33.11
C GLN A 119 -9.15 29.23 -32.36
N ALA A 120 -7.90 29.56 -32.70
CA ALA A 120 -6.73 29.01 -32.01
C ALA A 120 -6.67 29.41 -30.53
N GLN A 121 -6.96 30.68 -30.20
CA GLN A 121 -7.03 31.14 -28.82
C GLN A 121 -8.19 30.49 -28.05
N ARG A 122 -9.35 30.32 -28.69
CA ARG A 122 -10.49 29.62 -28.07
C ARG A 122 -10.18 28.14 -27.82
N LEU A 123 -9.54 27.46 -28.77
CA LEU A 123 -9.12 26.07 -28.62
C LEU A 123 -8.11 25.89 -27.48
N SER A 124 -7.14 26.81 -27.37
CA SER A 124 -6.19 26.84 -26.24
C SER A 124 -6.92 27.06 -24.91
N LEU A 125 -7.86 28.00 -24.83
CA LEU A 125 -8.68 28.21 -23.63
C LEU A 125 -9.47 26.95 -23.23
N TRP A 126 -10.07 26.25 -24.18
CA TRP A 126 -10.79 24.99 -23.88
C TRP A 126 -9.87 23.86 -23.45
N SER A 127 -8.63 23.82 -23.95
CA SER A 127 -7.62 22.84 -23.53
C SER A 127 -7.14 23.10 -22.10
N GLU A 128 -7.07 24.37 -21.69
CA GLU A 128 -6.74 24.77 -20.31
C GLU A 128 -7.89 24.47 -19.33
N LEU A 129 -9.15 24.64 -19.76
CA LEU A 129 -10.31 24.16 -18.99
C LEU A 129 -10.30 22.63 -18.87
N PHE A 130 -9.98 21.92 -19.96
CA PHE A 130 -9.88 20.46 -19.98
C PHE A 130 -8.86 19.97 -18.93
N ILE A 131 -7.65 20.54 -18.91
CA ILE A 131 -6.61 20.21 -17.93
C ILE A 131 -7.07 20.55 -16.50
N SER A 132 -7.55 21.78 -16.28
CA SER A 132 -7.99 22.24 -14.94
C SER A 132 -9.13 21.37 -14.40
N ALA A 133 -10.08 20.99 -15.25
CA ALA A 133 -11.20 20.14 -14.88
C ALA A 133 -10.77 18.69 -14.59
N MET A 134 -9.82 18.15 -15.35
CA MET A 134 -9.26 16.83 -15.10
C MET A 134 -8.47 16.77 -13.78
N GLN A 135 -7.68 17.80 -13.47
CA GLN A 135 -6.94 17.91 -12.21
C GLN A 135 -7.85 17.87 -10.99
N GLU A 136 -9.04 18.47 -11.11
CA GLU A 136 -10.05 18.54 -10.05
C GLU A 136 -11.11 17.42 -10.14
N GLU A 137 -10.90 16.43 -11.02
CA GLU A 137 -11.80 15.30 -11.30
C GLU A 137 -13.24 15.68 -11.70
N CYS A 138 -13.44 16.90 -12.20
CA CYS A 138 -14.73 17.44 -12.63
C CYS A 138 -15.05 17.02 -14.07
N TRP A 139 -15.35 15.73 -14.25
CA TRP A 139 -15.48 15.13 -15.58
C TRP A 139 -16.64 15.66 -16.44
N GLU A 140 -17.67 16.28 -15.85
CA GLU A 140 -18.70 16.97 -16.63
C GLU A 140 -18.14 18.23 -17.31
N ASP A 141 -17.23 18.94 -16.64
CA ASP A 141 -16.60 20.14 -17.18
C ASP A 141 -15.57 19.78 -18.25
N VAL A 142 -14.86 18.65 -18.06
CA VAL A 142 -14.01 18.03 -19.10
C VAL A 142 -14.82 17.74 -20.36
N ARG A 143 -15.97 17.10 -20.23
CA ARG A 143 -16.87 16.77 -21.35
C ARG A 143 -17.32 18.04 -22.09
N ILE A 144 -17.69 19.09 -21.35
CA ILE A 144 -18.11 20.37 -21.93
C ILE A 144 -16.95 21.03 -22.69
N ALA A 145 -15.74 21.02 -22.12
CA ALA A 145 -14.54 21.54 -22.78
C ALA A 145 -14.28 20.82 -24.11
N VAL A 146 -14.37 19.49 -24.14
CA VAL A 146 -14.20 18.68 -25.36
C VAL A 146 -15.27 19.00 -26.41
N VAL A 147 -16.53 19.14 -26.02
CA VAL A 147 -17.63 19.50 -26.93
C VAL A 147 -17.40 20.87 -27.57
N HIS A 148 -16.92 21.85 -26.81
CA HIS A 148 -16.61 23.17 -27.34
C HIS A 148 -15.36 23.16 -28.21
N ALA A 149 -14.29 22.49 -27.78
CA ALA A 149 -13.07 22.33 -28.58
C ALA A 149 -13.35 21.67 -29.94
N ASN A 150 -14.23 20.68 -30.00
CA ASN A 150 -14.60 20.03 -31.26
C ASN A 150 -15.30 20.99 -32.24
N LYS A 151 -16.06 21.98 -31.74
CA LYS A 151 -16.67 23.04 -32.58
C LYS A 151 -15.62 24.02 -33.12
N GLU A 152 -14.49 24.15 -32.44
CA GLU A 152 -13.34 24.96 -32.87
C GLU A 152 -12.37 24.17 -33.78
N GLY A 153 -12.76 23.02 -34.36
CA GLY A 153 -12.02 22.35 -35.43
C GLY A 153 -10.57 21.94 -35.08
N PRO A 154 -10.36 20.99 -34.14
CA PRO A 154 -9.03 20.56 -33.72
C PRO A 154 -8.28 19.80 -34.83
N LYS A 155 -6.95 19.82 -34.79
CA LYS A 155 -6.11 19.11 -35.78
C LYS A 155 -6.21 17.59 -35.61
N SER A 156 -6.16 17.10 -34.37
CA SER A 156 -6.28 15.66 -34.06
C SER A 156 -7.73 15.26 -33.82
N LYS A 157 -8.51 15.11 -34.90
CA LYS A 157 -9.92 14.73 -34.81
C LYS A 157 -10.14 13.42 -34.07
N LYS A 158 -9.29 12.41 -34.32
CA LYS A 158 -9.39 11.09 -33.67
C LYS A 158 -9.18 11.21 -32.16
N THR A 159 -8.11 11.85 -31.73
CA THR A 159 -7.84 12.05 -30.29
C THR A 159 -9.02 12.71 -29.61
N VAL A 160 -9.50 13.85 -30.13
CA VAL A 160 -10.62 14.57 -29.53
C VAL A 160 -11.92 13.75 -29.53
N TYR A 161 -12.16 12.93 -30.56
CA TYR A 161 -13.30 12.02 -30.61
C TYR A 161 -13.25 10.95 -29.51
N TYR A 162 -12.11 10.26 -29.36
CA TYR A 162 -11.94 9.24 -28.31
C TYR A 162 -11.90 9.85 -26.91
N THR A 163 -11.32 11.04 -26.74
CA THR A 163 -11.44 11.83 -25.50
C THR A 163 -12.90 12.18 -25.20
N SER A 164 -13.72 12.42 -26.23
CA SER A 164 -15.16 12.63 -26.05
C SER A 164 -15.85 11.38 -25.50
N ILE A 165 -15.53 10.18 -26.02
CA ILE A 165 -16.03 8.91 -25.49
C ILE A 165 -15.65 8.77 -24.01
N LEU A 166 -14.37 8.94 -23.69
CA LEU A 166 -13.85 8.84 -22.33
C LEU A 166 -14.54 9.84 -21.38
N SER A 167 -14.64 11.11 -21.78
CA SER A 167 -15.25 12.16 -20.96
C SER A 167 -16.73 11.91 -20.70
N ASN A 168 -17.50 11.37 -21.66
CA ASN A 168 -18.89 10.97 -21.43
C ASN A 168 -18.98 9.81 -20.43
N GLN A 169 -18.11 8.80 -20.57
CA GLN A 169 -18.04 7.66 -19.65
C GLN A 169 -17.76 8.14 -18.21
N LEU A 170 -16.67 8.89 -18.01
CA LEU A 170 -16.25 9.32 -16.67
C LEU A 170 -17.19 10.37 -16.05
N ALA A 171 -17.78 11.26 -16.86
CA ALA A 171 -18.78 12.21 -16.37
C ALA A 171 -20.02 11.49 -15.82
N ALA A 172 -20.47 10.44 -16.52
CA ALA A 172 -21.60 9.63 -16.07
C ALA A 172 -21.27 8.87 -14.77
N GLU A 173 -20.11 8.24 -14.70
CA GLU A 173 -19.63 7.53 -13.49
C GLU A 173 -19.60 8.47 -12.27
N ARG A 174 -19.05 9.68 -12.42
CA ARG A 174 -19.00 10.68 -11.34
C ARG A 174 -20.39 11.17 -10.92
N LYS A 175 -21.30 11.38 -11.88
CA LYS A 175 -22.70 11.73 -11.57
C LYS A 175 -23.40 10.60 -10.82
N ILE A 176 -23.18 9.34 -11.21
CA ILE A 176 -23.74 8.18 -10.51
C ILE A 176 -23.20 8.11 -9.08
N GLU A 177 -21.90 8.32 -8.88
CA GLU A 177 -21.27 8.33 -7.55
C GLU A 177 -21.85 9.46 -6.68
N ALA A 178 -22.00 10.67 -7.22
CA ALA A 178 -22.63 11.80 -6.53
C ALA A 178 -24.14 11.58 -6.25
N SER A 179 -24.85 10.95 -7.19
CA SER A 179 -26.27 10.59 -7.05
C SER A 179 -26.50 9.56 -5.95
N LYS A 180 -25.62 8.56 -5.81
CA LYS A 180 -25.67 7.58 -4.71
C LYS A 180 -25.58 8.26 -3.35
N LYS A 181 -24.68 9.22 -3.18
CA LYS A 181 -24.52 9.97 -1.91
C LYS A 181 -25.65 10.96 -1.64
N SER A 182 -26.23 11.58 -2.67
CA SER A 182 -27.32 12.56 -2.53
C SER A 182 -28.72 11.95 -2.52
N GLY A 183 -28.86 10.66 -2.88
CA GLY A 183 -30.15 9.98 -3.03
C GLY A 183 -30.98 10.45 -4.22
N LYS A 184 -30.43 11.28 -5.12
CA LYS A 184 -31.13 11.84 -6.29
C LYS A 184 -30.49 11.36 -7.57
N ALA A 185 -31.22 10.55 -8.34
CA ALA A 185 -30.77 10.09 -9.65
C ALA A 185 -30.67 11.26 -10.65
N ASP A 186 -29.59 11.30 -11.41
CA ASP A 186 -29.43 12.21 -12.55
C ASP A 186 -29.69 11.44 -13.87
N PRO A 187 -30.84 11.67 -14.56
CA PRO A 187 -31.16 11.00 -15.81
C PRO A 187 -30.14 11.22 -16.93
N SER A 188 -29.36 12.31 -16.86
CA SER A 188 -28.33 12.60 -17.87
C SER A 188 -27.17 11.61 -17.85
N SER A 189 -26.92 10.93 -16.72
CA SER A 189 -25.86 9.92 -16.61
C SER A 189 -26.07 8.74 -17.56
N GLN A 190 -27.30 8.23 -17.68
CA GLN A 190 -27.63 7.12 -18.59
C GLN A 190 -27.50 7.53 -20.06
N ILE A 191 -27.89 8.76 -20.38
CA ILE A 191 -27.73 9.32 -21.74
C ILE A 191 -26.24 9.39 -22.11
N GLN A 192 -25.40 9.85 -21.18
CA GLN A 192 -23.95 9.94 -21.39
C GLN A 192 -23.30 8.57 -21.61
N LEU A 193 -23.66 7.56 -20.81
CA LEU A 193 -23.20 6.18 -20.99
C LEU A 193 -23.59 5.64 -22.38
N MET A 194 -24.84 5.86 -22.79
CA MET A 194 -25.33 5.44 -24.11
C MET A 194 -24.59 6.15 -25.25
N ILE A 195 -24.26 7.44 -25.10
CA ILE A 195 -23.47 8.19 -26.09
C ILE A 195 -22.07 7.58 -26.23
N ALA A 196 -21.39 7.29 -25.11
CA ALA A 196 -20.04 6.71 -25.13
C ALA A 196 -20.01 5.37 -25.88
N LEU A 197 -20.93 4.45 -25.56
CA LEU A 197 -21.03 3.16 -26.27
C LEU A 197 -21.37 3.34 -27.75
N LYS A 198 -22.35 4.20 -28.05
CA LYS A 198 -22.76 4.45 -29.42
C LYS A 198 -21.59 4.95 -30.28
N GLN A 199 -20.84 5.93 -29.78
CA GLN A 199 -19.67 6.47 -30.49
C GLN A 199 -18.57 5.41 -30.66
N MET A 200 -18.31 4.61 -29.63
CA MET A 200 -17.32 3.52 -29.72
C MET A 200 -17.74 2.45 -30.75
N LYS A 201 -19.02 2.08 -30.76
CA LYS A 201 -19.60 1.14 -31.74
C LYS A 201 -19.55 1.70 -33.16
N GLU A 202 -19.90 2.97 -33.36
CA GLU A 202 -19.80 3.64 -34.65
C GLU A 202 -18.37 3.62 -35.20
N ALA A 203 -17.36 3.83 -34.34
CA ALA A 203 -15.94 3.76 -34.71
C ALA A 203 -15.47 2.34 -35.05
N PHE A 204 -16.10 1.30 -34.50
CA PHE A 204 -15.81 -0.10 -34.78
C PHE A 204 -16.53 -0.64 -36.03
N ASP A 205 -17.82 -0.33 -36.20
CA ASP A 205 -18.65 -0.86 -37.29
C ASP A 205 -18.35 -0.19 -38.65
N ASN A 206 -17.71 0.99 -38.64
CA ASN A 206 -17.52 1.82 -39.83
C ASN A 206 -18.87 2.10 -40.55
N SER A 207 -19.85 2.58 -39.76
CA SER A 207 -21.25 2.83 -40.15
C SER A 207 -21.38 3.70 -41.42
N PRO A 208 -22.44 3.57 -42.25
CA PRO A 208 -22.52 4.20 -43.59
C PRO A 208 -22.75 5.72 -43.63
N LYS A 209 -22.85 6.41 -42.50
CA LYS A 209 -22.61 7.87 -42.46
C LYS A 209 -21.11 8.04 -42.38
N PRO A 210 -20.46 8.92 -43.17
CA PRO A 210 -19.01 9.01 -43.22
C PRO A 210 -18.46 9.44 -41.85
N THR A 211 -18.25 8.46 -40.96
CA THR A 211 -17.19 8.53 -39.97
C THR A 211 -15.93 8.66 -40.80
N ASP A 212 -15.40 9.88 -40.81
CA ASP A 212 -14.08 10.23 -41.34
C ASP A 212 -13.14 9.04 -41.07
N GLU A 213 -12.52 8.44 -42.10
CA GLU A 213 -11.66 7.23 -41.96
C GLU A 213 -10.56 7.43 -40.90
N THR A 214 -10.30 8.67 -40.51
CA THR A 214 -9.45 9.02 -39.38
C THR A 214 -9.95 8.49 -38.03
N LEU A 215 -11.26 8.31 -37.83
CA LEU A 215 -11.90 7.94 -36.56
C LEU A 215 -12.04 6.44 -36.31
N ARG A 216 -11.83 5.58 -37.32
CA ARG A 216 -11.99 4.13 -37.18
C ARG A 216 -10.98 3.51 -36.21
N VAL A 217 -11.35 2.35 -35.67
CA VAL A 217 -10.43 1.44 -34.97
C VAL A 217 -9.32 1.00 -35.92
N LYS A 218 -8.06 1.18 -35.52
CA LYS A 218 -6.87 0.98 -36.38
C LYS A 218 -5.80 0.10 -35.76
N ASP A 219 -5.78 -0.06 -34.44
CA ASP A 219 -4.74 -0.80 -33.75
C ASP A 219 -5.22 -1.36 -32.40
N MET A 220 -4.31 -2.03 -31.69
CA MET A 220 -4.60 -2.63 -30.39
C MET A 220 -4.92 -1.60 -29.29
N ARG A 221 -4.49 -0.34 -29.42
CA ARG A 221 -4.80 0.71 -28.43
C ARG A 221 -6.29 1.04 -28.45
N ASP A 222 -6.85 1.17 -29.66
CA ASP A 222 -8.28 1.39 -29.83
C ASP A 222 -9.13 0.22 -29.31
N LEU A 223 -8.67 -1.02 -29.52
CA LEU A 223 -9.35 -2.23 -29.05
C LEU A 223 -9.29 -2.36 -27.52
N ARG A 224 -8.16 -2.04 -26.89
CA ARG A 224 -8.03 -1.95 -25.42
C ARG A 224 -8.98 -0.91 -24.86
N PHE A 225 -9.01 0.29 -25.45
CA PHE A 225 -9.93 1.34 -25.04
C PHE A 225 -11.39 0.90 -25.17
N MET A 226 -11.77 0.27 -26.29
CA MET A 226 -13.11 -0.29 -26.49
C MET A 226 -13.47 -1.29 -25.39
N ALA A 227 -12.58 -2.24 -25.10
CA ALA A 227 -12.80 -3.23 -24.05
C ALA A 227 -13.01 -2.60 -22.67
N GLN A 228 -12.22 -1.57 -22.34
CA GLN A 228 -12.37 -0.81 -21.09
C GLN A 228 -13.75 -0.13 -20.99
N ILE A 229 -14.23 0.52 -22.07
CA ILE A 229 -15.56 1.16 -22.09
C ILE A 229 -16.68 0.12 -21.92
N TYR A 230 -16.64 -0.98 -22.67
CA TYR A 230 -17.66 -2.02 -22.60
C TYR A 230 -17.67 -2.74 -21.24
N SER A 231 -16.49 -3.00 -20.68
CA SER A 231 -16.36 -3.66 -19.37
C SER A 231 -16.93 -2.79 -18.24
N ARG A 232 -16.64 -1.49 -18.25
CA ARG A 232 -17.16 -0.52 -17.26
C ARG A 232 -18.68 -0.35 -17.29
N GLN A 233 -19.32 -0.65 -18.41
CA GLN A 233 -20.78 -0.64 -18.54
C GLN A 233 -21.42 -2.03 -18.38
N ASN A 234 -20.67 -3.06 -17.98
CA ASN A 234 -21.13 -4.45 -17.89
C ASN A 234 -21.76 -4.96 -19.20
N ARG A 235 -21.14 -4.63 -20.33
CA ARG A 235 -21.58 -5.02 -21.70
C ARG A 235 -20.65 -6.01 -22.38
N SER A 236 -19.96 -6.86 -21.63
CA SER A 236 -19.01 -7.85 -22.17
C SER A 236 -19.62 -8.82 -23.20
N ALA A 237 -20.91 -9.12 -23.10
CA ALA A 237 -21.63 -9.94 -24.08
C ALA A 237 -21.77 -9.25 -25.45
N GLU A 238 -22.06 -7.94 -25.47
CA GLU A 238 -22.10 -7.19 -26.72
C GLU A 238 -20.70 -7.06 -27.33
N LEU A 239 -19.67 -6.92 -26.50
CA LEU A 239 -18.27 -6.90 -26.94
C LEU A 239 -17.86 -8.21 -27.62
N GLU A 240 -18.20 -9.36 -27.00
CA GLU A 240 -17.94 -10.69 -27.59
C GLU A 240 -18.61 -10.83 -28.96
N GLN A 241 -19.89 -10.45 -29.06
CA GLN A 241 -20.61 -10.49 -30.33
C GLN A 241 -19.93 -9.66 -31.42
N LEU A 242 -19.53 -8.42 -31.10
CA LEU A 242 -18.86 -7.52 -32.04
C LEU A 242 -17.53 -8.08 -32.54
N TRP A 243 -16.75 -8.69 -31.65
CA TRP A 243 -15.42 -9.22 -32.00
C TRP A 243 -15.47 -10.59 -32.67
N SER A 244 -16.50 -11.40 -32.38
CA SER A 244 -16.72 -12.70 -33.02
C SER A 244 -17.18 -12.57 -34.47
N THR A 245 -17.98 -11.55 -34.78
CA THR A 245 -18.42 -11.22 -36.16
C THR A 245 -17.96 -9.82 -36.58
N PRO A 246 -16.65 -9.61 -36.80
CA PRO A 246 -16.12 -8.30 -37.16
C PRO A 246 -16.49 -7.93 -38.60
N SER A 247 -16.51 -6.63 -38.87
CA SER A 247 -16.63 -6.10 -40.23
C SER A 247 -15.36 -6.38 -41.05
N SER A 248 -15.45 -6.32 -42.38
CA SER A 248 -14.35 -6.72 -43.27
C SER A 248 -13.02 -5.99 -43.02
N HIS A 249 -13.06 -4.73 -42.59
CA HIS A 249 -11.87 -3.93 -42.29
C HIS A 249 -11.16 -4.32 -40.98
N MET A 250 -11.82 -5.08 -40.11
CA MET A 250 -11.27 -5.55 -38.83
C MET A 250 -10.59 -6.91 -38.94
N ASN A 251 -10.74 -7.62 -40.07
CA ASN A 251 -10.15 -8.95 -40.30
C ASN A 251 -8.61 -8.93 -40.20
N ASP A 252 -7.95 -7.91 -40.76
CA ASP A 252 -6.50 -7.78 -40.72
C ASP A 252 -5.99 -7.60 -39.28
N LEU A 253 -6.71 -6.80 -38.48
CA LEU A 253 -6.38 -6.59 -37.06
C LEU A 253 -6.60 -7.85 -36.24
N ARG A 254 -7.69 -8.57 -36.50
CA ARG A 254 -8.00 -9.84 -35.85
C ARG A 254 -6.92 -10.88 -36.13
N TYR A 255 -6.49 -11.03 -37.39
CA TYR A 255 -5.42 -11.97 -37.74
C TYR A 255 -4.09 -11.59 -37.07
N LYS A 256 -3.78 -10.29 -37.01
CA LYS A 256 -2.53 -9.80 -36.44
C LYS A 256 -2.45 -9.92 -34.92
N TYR A 257 -3.57 -9.74 -34.21
CA TYR A 257 -3.62 -9.63 -32.74
C TYR A 257 -4.56 -10.67 -32.08
N GLU A 258 -4.76 -11.82 -32.72
CA GLU A 258 -5.76 -12.82 -32.30
C GLU A 258 -5.65 -13.21 -30.81
N ALA A 259 -4.43 -13.56 -30.37
CA ALA A 259 -4.16 -13.94 -28.98
C ALA A 259 -4.44 -12.79 -27.99
N ASP A 260 -3.95 -11.57 -28.31
CA ASP A 260 -4.13 -10.40 -27.44
C ASP A 260 -5.61 -10.01 -27.31
N ILE A 261 -6.37 -10.05 -28.42
CA ILE A 261 -7.81 -9.77 -28.44
C ILE A 261 -8.56 -10.80 -27.59
N ARG A 262 -8.23 -12.08 -27.74
CA ARG A 262 -8.83 -13.16 -26.95
C ARG A 262 -8.57 -12.97 -25.45
N LEU A 263 -7.33 -12.71 -25.06
CA LEU A 263 -6.97 -12.48 -23.65
C LEU A 263 -7.68 -11.26 -23.07
N LEU A 264 -7.72 -10.17 -23.84
CA LEU A 264 -8.43 -8.95 -23.46
C LEU A 264 -9.94 -9.18 -23.30
N LEU A 265 -10.55 -9.98 -24.17
CA LEU A 265 -11.96 -10.34 -24.09
C LEU A 265 -12.25 -11.15 -22.83
N ILE A 266 -11.47 -12.20 -22.56
CA ILE A 266 -11.59 -13.05 -21.37
C ILE A 266 -11.45 -12.21 -20.10
N GLU A 267 -10.45 -11.33 -20.03
CA GLU A 267 -10.27 -10.43 -18.90
C GLU A 267 -11.46 -9.48 -18.74
N SER A 268 -12.01 -8.95 -19.84
CA SER A 268 -13.16 -8.05 -19.82
C SER A 268 -14.44 -8.74 -19.35
N ILE A 269 -14.68 -9.98 -19.79
CA ILE A 269 -15.83 -10.79 -19.35
C ILE A 269 -15.70 -11.12 -17.87
N ARG A 270 -14.49 -11.52 -17.42
CA ARG A 270 -14.19 -11.82 -16.01
C ARG A 270 -14.40 -10.59 -15.11
N LYS A 271 -13.97 -9.40 -15.54
CA LYS A 271 -14.21 -8.13 -14.81
C LYS A 271 -15.69 -7.78 -14.69
N CYS A 272 -16.53 -8.17 -15.65
CA CYS A 272 -17.98 -7.99 -15.58
C CYS A 272 -18.70 -9.09 -14.79
N GLU A 273 -17.97 -10.09 -14.26
CA GLU A 273 -18.51 -11.23 -13.53
C GLU A 273 -19.59 -12.01 -14.32
N ASN A 274 -19.51 -11.99 -15.65
CA ASN A 274 -20.41 -12.75 -16.51
C ASN A 274 -19.89 -14.18 -16.69
N TRP A 275 -20.04 -14.99 -15.64
CA TRP A 275 -19.46 -16.33 -15.54
C TRP A 275 -19.94 -17.28 -16.64
N ALA A 276 -21.22 -17.23 -17.02
CA ALA A 276 -21.80 -18.10 -18.06
C ALA A 276 -21.17 -17.84 -19.44
N LEU A 277 -20.98 -16.57 -19.80
CA LEU A 277 -20.28 -16.22 -21.03
C LEU A 277 -18.80 -16.59 -20.95
N LEU A 278 -18.17 -16.39 -19.79
CA LEU A 278 -16.76 -16.71 -19.57
C LEU A 278 -16.48 -18.20 -19.78
N GLU A 279 -17.30 -19.08 -19.20
CA GLU A 279 -17.22 -20.53 -19.41
C GLU A 279 -17.34 -20.86 -20.90
N SER A 280 -18.39 -20.37 -21.57
CA SER A 280 -18.63 -20.66 -22.99
C SER A 280 -17.47 -20.26 -23.90
N VAL A 281 -16.90 -19.06 -23.70
CA VAL A 281 -15.78 -18.56 -24.51
C VAL A 281 -14.51 -19.37 -24.24
N CYS A 282 -14.22 -19.70 -22.98
CA CYS A 282 -13.04 -20.49 -22.64
C CYS A 282 -13.17 -21.94 -23.12
N GLU A 283 -14.33 -22.59 -22.96
CA GLU A 283 -14.58 -23.95 -23.43
C GLU A 283 -14.45 -24.08 -24.95
N LYS A 284 -14.98 -23.10 -25.71
CA LYS A 284 -14.80 -23.03 -27.17
C LYS A 284 -13.33 -22.93 -27.54
N THR A 285 -12.58 -22.07 -26.85
CA THR A 285 -11.15 -21.88 -27.08
C THR A 285 -10.36 -23.15 -26.80
N ILE A 286 -10.57 -23.76 -25.62
CA ILE A 286 -9.87 -24.98 -25.20
C ILE A 286 -10.22 -26.14 -26.16
N SER A 287 -11.49 -26.27 -26.54
CA SER A 287 -11.93 -27.33 -27.45
C SER A 287 -11.31 -27.20 -28.84
N ALA A 288 -11.23 -25.98 -29.40
CA ALA A 288 -10.59 -25.75 -30.69
C ALA A 288 -9.08 -26.08 -30.66
N VAL A 289 -8.39 -25.81 -29.55
CA VAL A 289 -6.97 -26.18 -29.37
C VAL A 289 -6.82 -27.70 -29.27
N PHE A 290 -7.71 -28.37 -28.55
CA PHE A 290 -7.70 -29.84 -28.44
C PHE A 290 -8.02 -30.53 -29.77
N GLU A 291 -9.02 -30.05 -30.51
CA GLU A 291 -9.35 -30.59 -31.84
C GLU A 291 -8.18 -30.46 -32.81
N ARG A 292 -7.47 -29.32 -32.82
CA ARG A 292 -6.28 -29.13 -33.65
C ARG A 292 -5.11 -30.01 -33.20
N MET A 293 -4.92 -30.19 -31.90
CA MET A 293 -3.93 -31.15 -31.40
C MET A 293 -4.21 -32.58 -31.89
N GLU A 294 -5.48 -33.01 -31.82
CA GLU A 294 -5.90 -34.36 -32.24
C GLU A 294 -5.80 -34.56 -33.76
N THR A 295 -6.10 -33.52 -34.56
CA THR A 295 -6.14 -33.60 -36.03
C THR A 295 -4.81 -33.31 -36.72
N GLU A 296 -4.03 -32.35 -36.22
CA GLU A 296 -2.76 -31.90 -36.83
C GLU A 296 -1.54 -32.55 -36.16
N GLY A 297 -1.70 -33.19 -35.00
CA GLY A 297 -0.62 -33.83 -34.23
C GLY A 297 0.39 -32.85 -33.62
N SER A 298 0.19 -31.54 -33.78
CA SER A 298 1.04 -30.49 -33.20
C SER A 298 0.54 -30.09 -31.81
N SER A 299 1.44 -30.10 -30.83
CA SER A 299 1.16 -29.63 -29.46
C SER A 299 1.55 -28.17 -29.21
N GLN A 300 2.03 -27.46 -30.24
CA GLN A 300 2.63 -26.14 -30.08
C GLN A 300 1.64 -25.09 -29.55
N GLU A 301 0.42 -25.04 -30.10
CA GLU A 301 -0.60 -24.08 -29.63
C GLU A 301 -1.06 -24.38 -28.20
N PHE A 302 -1.15 -25.64 -27.83
CA PHE A 302 -1.48 -26.03 -26.46
C PHE A 302 -0.36 -25.66 -25.48
N VAL A 303 0.91 -25.90 -25.85
CA VAL A 303 2.06 -25.45 -25.06
C VAL A 303 2.05 -23.93 -24.92
N GLN A 304 1.75 -23.19 -26.00
CA GLN A 304 1.60 -21.73 -25.95
C GLN A 304 0.49 -21.32 -24.98
N MET A 305 -0.66 -22.00 -25.01
CA MET A 305 -1.77 -21.75 -24.09
C MET A 305 -1.39 -22.00 -22.63
N CYS A 306 -0.64 -23.07 -22.35
CA CYS A 306 -0.16 -23.37 -20.99
C CYS A 306 0.94 -22.41 -20.50
N THR A 307 1.75 -21.86 -21.41
CA THR A 307 2.92 -21.04 -21.06
C THR A 307 2.60 -19.54 -20.99
N ALA A 308 1.98 -18.98 -22.03
CA ALA A 308 1.75 -17.54 -22.17
C ALA A 308 0.29 -17.13 -21.92
N GLU A 309 -0.67 -18.05 -22.09
CA GLU A 309 -2.11 -17.75 -22.00
C GLU A 309 -2.79 -18.47 -20.83
N TRP A 310 -2.03 -18.68 -19.74
CA TRP A 310 -2.50 -19.40 -18.55
C TRP A 310 -3.76 -18.79 -17.91
N SER A 311 -4.04 -17.52 -18.17
CA SER A 311 -5.26 -16.84 -17.73
C SER A 311 -6.54 -17.48 -18.29
N ILE A 312 -6.50 -18.18 -19.42
CA ILE A 312 -7.63 -18.94 -19.97
C ILE A 312 -8.04 -20.07 -19.01
N TRP A 313 -7.05 -20.81 -18.51
CA TRP A 313 -7.28 -21.89 -17.54
C TRP A 313 -7.80 -21.36 -16.21
N THR A 314 -7.24 -20.24 -15.73
CA THR A 314 -7.74 -19.60 -14.50
C THR A 314 -9.17 -19.11 -14.70
N ALA A 315 -9.49 -18.50 -15.84
CA ALA A 315 -10.81 -17.97 -16.15
C ALA A 315 -11.89 -19.06 -16.26
N VAL A 316 -11.58 -20.21 -16.90
CA VAL A 316 -12.55 -21.32 -17.00
C VAL A 316 -12.81 -21.97 -15.64
N ILE A 317 -11.76 -22.13 -14.81
CA ILE A 317 -11.90 -22.68 -13.45
C ILE A 317 -12.73 -21.72 -12.59
N ASP A 318 -12.47 -20.41 -12.66
CA ASP A 318 -13.27 -19.40 -11.96
C ASP A 318 -14.73 -19.45 -12.42
N ALA A 319 -14.99 -19.51 -13.73
CA ALA A 319 -16.34 -19.56 -14.27
C ALA A 319 -17.11 -20.79 -13.76
N ILE A 320 -16.51 -21.97 -13.85
CA ILE A 320 -17.12 -23.23 -13.40
C ILE A 320 -17.40 -23.20 -11.90
N THR A 321 -16.45 -22.71 -11.08
CA THR A 321 -16.61 -22.68 -9.63
C THR A 321 -17.66 -21.67 -9.15
N HIS A 322 -17.96 -20.62 -9.94
CA HIS A 322 -19.05 -19.67 -9.64
C HIS A 322 -20.42 -20.13 -10.15
N LEU A 323 -20.48 -20.89 -11.24
CA LEU A 323 -21.74 -21.32 -11.86
C LEU A 323 -22.33 -22.58 -11.23
N TYR A 324 -21.47 -23.50 -10.78
CA TYR A 324 -21.89 -24.84 -10.40
C TYR A 324 -21.61 -25.14 -8.92
N PRO A 325 -22.41 -26.01 -8.29
CA PRO A 325 -22.08 -26.56 -6.98
C PRO A 325 -20.72 -27.30 -7.02
N ASP A 326 -20.02 -27.32 -5.89
CA ASP A 326 -18.65 -27.85 -5.75
C ASP A 326 -18.44 -29.25 -6.39
N GLN A 327 -19.40 -30.17 -6.23
CA GLN A 327 -19.31 -31.51 -6.80
C GLN A 327 -19.38 -31.51 -8.34
N GLU A 328 -20.34 -30.77 -8.92
CA GLU A 328 -20.49 -30.67 -10.37
C GLU A 328 -19.31 -29.89 -11.00
N ALA A 329 -18.83 -28.86 -10.32
CA ALA A 329 -17.63 -28.12 -10.71
C ALA A 329 -16.41 -29.04 -10.79
N LYS A 330 -16.20 -29.90 -9.77
CA LYS A 330 -15.13 -30.90 -9.75
C LYS A 330 -15.24 -31.90 -10.89
N GLU A 331 -16.45 -32.37 -11.20
CA GLU A 331 -16.71 -33.30 -12.30
C GLU A 331 -16.40 -32.68 -13.67
N LYS A 332 -16.85 -31.46 -13.93
CA LYS A 332 -16.53 -30.70 -15.15
C LYS A 332 -15.03 -30.48 -15.33
N ILE A 333 -14.34 -30.04 -14.28
CA ILE A 333 -12.88 -29.84 -14.32
C ILE A 333 -12.16 -31.19 -14.49
N GLY A 334 -12.66 -32.25 -13.84
CA GLY A 334 -12.15 -33.62 -13.99
C GLY A 334 -12.30 -34.17 -15.41
N ALA A 335 -13.39 -33.82 -16.11
CA ALA A 335 -13.60 -34.18 -17.51
C ALA A 335 -12.56 -33.49 -18.42
N MET A 336 -12.25 -32.22 -18.18
CA MET A 336 -11.18 -31.50 -18.89
C MET A 336 -9.80 -32.14 -18.63
N HIS A 337 -9.49 -32.46 -17.38
CA HIS A 337 -8.26 -33.17 -17.02
C HIS A 337 -8.16 -34.52 -17.75
N SER A 338 -9.24 -35.29 -17.77
CA SER A 338 -9.29 -36.60 -18.43
C SER A 338 -9.17 -36.50 -19.95
N ARG A 339 -9.76 -35.48 -20.58
CA ARG A 339 -9.58 -35.20 -22.01
C ARG A 339 -8.13 -34.87 -22.34
N LEU A 340 -7.49 -34.03 -21.51
CA LEU A 340 -6.09 -33.68 -21.69
C LEU A 340 -5.18 -34.91 -21.55
N MET A 341 -5.37 -35.73 -20.52
CA MET A 341 -4.57 -36.95 -20.31
C MET A 341 -4.68 -37.95 -21.46
N ARG A 342 -5.85 -38.09 -22.09
CA ARG A 342 -6.04 -38.94 -23.29
C ARG A 342 -5.19 -38.49 -24.49
N SER A 343 -4.85 -37.20 -24.54
CA SER A 343 -4.06 -36.60 -25.62
C SER A 343 -2.54 -36.78 -25.42
N GLN A 344 -2.12 -37.49 -24.37
CA GLN A 344 -0.70 -37.76 -24.04
C GLN A 344 0.19 -36.49 -24.09
N PRO A 345 -0.10 -35.49 -23.25
CA PRO A 345 0.57 -34.20 -23.32
C PRO A 345 2.04 -34.31 -22.92
N ASN A 346 2.90 -33.48 -23.52
CA ASN A 346 4.33 -33.49 -23.24
C ASN A 346 4.65 -32.95 -21.83
N LEU A 347 4.86 -33.86 -20.87
CA LEU A 347 5.17 -33.55 -19.48
C LEU A 347 6.59 -33.01 -19.26
N GLU A 348 7.49 -33.09 -20.26
CA GLU A 348 8.80 -32.44 -20.19
C GLU A 348 8.68 -30.90 -20.20
N VAL A 349 7.54 -30.37 -20.66
CA VAL A 349 7.25 -28.93 -20.59
C VAL A 349 6.63 -28.61 -19.24
N ARG A 350 7.37 -27.87 -18.39
CA ARG A 350 6.91 -27.48 -17.04
C ARG A 350 5.49 -26.94 -17.02
N ALA A 351 5.16 -25.99 -17.91
CA ALA A 351 3.85 -25.34 -17.93
C ALA A 351 2.70 -26.33 -18.16
N VAL A 352 2.90 -27.34 -19.00
CA VAL A 352 1.94 -28.42 -19.25
C VAL A 352 1.77 -29.28 -18.00
N ALA A 353 2.87 -29.65 -17.35
CA ALA A 353 2.82 -30.43 -16.11
C ALA A 353 2.12 -29.64 -14.98
N VAL A 354 2.40 -28.34 -14.83
CA VAL A 354 1.68 -27.45 -13.89
C VAL A 354 0.19 -27.40 -14.21
N THR A 355 -0.18 -27.35 -15.50
CA THR A 355 -1.58 -27.34 -15.94
C THR A 355 -2.33 -28.55 -15.42
N LEU A 356 -1.75 -29.74 -15.63
CA LEU A 356 -2.33 -30.99 -15.19
C LEU A 356 -2.46 -31.07 -13.67
N VAL A 357 -1.43 -30.65 -12.93
CA VAL A 357 -1.48 -30.61 -11.47
C VAL A 357 -2.61 -29.70 -10.99
N ASN A 358 -2.79 -28.51 -11.58
CA ASN A 358 -3.86 -27.60 -11.18
C ASN A 358 -5.25 -28.14 -11.53
N LEU A 359 -5.45 -28.72 -12.71
CA LEU A 359 -6.73 -29.34 -13.07
C LEU A 359 -7.06 -30.53 -12.16
N ALA A 360 -6.07 -31.40 -11.88
CA ALA A 360 -6.22 -32.51 -10.95
C ALA A 360 -6.62 -31.98 -9.56
N TRP A 361 -5.89 -30.98 -9.05
CA TRP A 361 -6.14 -30.33 -7.76
C TRP A 361 -7.56 -29.77 -7.66
N HIS A 362 -8.02 -28.99 -8.62
CA HIS A 362 -9.37 -28.42 -8.63
C HIS A 362 -10.47 -29.47 -8.81
N SER A 363 -10.18 -30.58 -9.52
CA SER A 363 -11.14 -31.70 -9.65
C SER A 363 -11.17 -32.63 -8.43
N GLY A 364 -10.15 -32.59 -7.56
CA GLY A 364 -9.94 -33.54 -6.47
C GLY A 364 -9.49 -34.94 -6.93
N ASN A 365 -9.44 -35.22 -8.23
CA ASN A 365 -9.14 -36.55 -8.77
C ASN A 365 -7.64 -36.70 -9.07
N SER A 366 -7.06 -37.82 -8.62
CA SER A 366 -5.68 -38.22 -8.96
C SER A 366 -4.59 -37.17 -8.66
N VAL A 367 -4.85 -36.24 -7.72
CA VAL A 367 -3.93 -35.13 -7.37
C VAL A 367 -2.53 -35.64 -7.04
N LEU A 368 -2.44 -36.68 -6.20
CA LEU A 368 -1.17 -37.28 -5.82
C LEU A 368 -0.38 -37.80 -7.04
N GLN A 369 -1.06 -38.45 -7.99
CA GLN A 369 -0.40 -39.00 -9.17
C GLN A 369 0.09 -37.88 -10.10
N ALA A 370 -0.69 -36.80 -10.25
CA ALA A 370 -0.26 -35.61 -10.99
C ALA A 370 0.98 -34.97 -10.34
N CYS A 371 1.00 -34.83 -9.01
CA CYS A 371 2.14 -34.31 -8.26
C CYS A 371 3.39 -35.20 -8.42
N LYS A 372 3.25 -36.53 -8.35
CA LYS A 372 4.35 -37.49 -8.57
C LYS A 372 4.89 -37.43 -10.00
N ALA A 373 3.99 -37.36 -10.98
CA ALA A 373 4.37 -37.22 -12.39
C ALA A 373 5.15 -35.93 -12.64
N TYR A 374 4.68 -34.80 -12.11
CA TYR A 374 5.41 -33.53 -12.15
C TYR A 374 6.79 -33.66 -11.50
N TRP A 375 6.85 -34.20 -10.27
CA TRP A 375 8.10 -34.34 -9.51
C TRP A 375 9.15 -35.15 -10.28
N SER A 376 8.73 -36.24 -10.92
CA SER A 376 9.63 -37.12 -11.68
C SER A 376 10.38 -36.41 -12.81
N LYS A 377 9.82 -35.31 -13.35
CA LYS A 377 10.40 -34.54 -14.47
C LYS A 377 11.03 -33.22 -14.02
N HIS A 378 10.46 -32.58 -13.00
CA HIS A 378 10.77 -31.19 -12.64
C HIS A 378 11.32 -31.02 -11.22
N SER A 379 11.70 -32.10 -10.52
CA SER A 379 12.21 -32.08 -9.13
C SER A 379 13.45 -31.20 -8.92
N ALA A 380 14.34 -31.09 -9.90
CA ALA A 380 15.52 -30.21 -9.83
C ALA A 380 15.23 -28.74 -10.20
N GLY A 381 13.98 -28.41 -10.57
CA GLY A 381 13.57 -27.07 -10.96
C GLY A 381 13.40 -26.13 -9.77
N ARG A 382 13.79 -24.86 -9.92
CA ARG A 382 13.64 -23.82 -8.87
C ARG A 382 12.19 -23.53 -8.51
N SER A 383 11.26 -23.77 -9.43
CA SER A 383 9.83 -23.54 -9.22
C SER A 383 9.09 -24.77 -8.70
N CYS A 384 9.76 -25.91 -8.54
CA CYS A 384 9.11 -27.18 -8.18
C CYS A 384 8.30 -27.07 -6.89
N PHE A 385 8.92 -26.57 -5.82
CA PHE A 385 8.21 -26.35 -4.56
C PHE A 385 7.04 -25.38 -4.75
N LYS A 386 7.23 -24.22 -5.41
CA LYS A 386 6.16 -23.24 -5.63
C LYS A 386 4.96 -23.83 -6.38
N ASP A 387 5.22 -24.65 -7.40
CA ASP A 387 4.18 -25.23 -8.25
C ASP A 387 3.37 -26.32 -7.54
N LEU A 388 4.03 -27.10 -6.68
CA LEU A 388 3.42 -28.23 -5.98
C LEU A 388 2.96 -27.90 -4.55
N ARG A 389 3.41 -26.79 -3.94
CA ARG A 389 3.13 -26.42 -2.54
C ARG A 389 1.65 -26.50 -2.19
N ARG A 390 0.80 -25.78 -2.94
CA ARG A 390 -0.63 -25.66 -2.64
C ARG A 390 -1.39 -26.98 -2.88
N PRO A 391 -1.23 -27.66 -4.05
CA PRO A 391 -1.83 -28.98 -4.24
C PRO A 391 -1.42 -30.01 -3.18
N VAL A 392 -0.14 -30.04 -2.79
CA VAL A 392 0.37 -31.00 -1.81
C VAL A 392 -0.13 -30.68 -0.39
N ALA A 393 -0.17 -29.41 0.00
CA ALA A 393 -0.67 -28.99 1.31
C ALA A 393 -2.15 -29.35 1.54
N GLN A 394 -2.94 -29.46 0.46
CA GLN A 394 -4.38 -29.78 0.54
C GLN A 394 -4.69 -31.27 0.40
N LEU A 395 -3.69 -32.13 0.14
CA LEU A 395 -3.88 -33.58 0.14
C LEU A 395 -4.26 -34.08 1.55
N PRO A 396 -5.06 -35.16 1.66
CA PRO A 396 -5.22 -35.94 2.90
C PRO A 396 -3.88 -36.40 3.49
N GLU A 397 -3.82 -36.60 4.80
CA GLU A 397 -2.58 -36.89 5.53
C GLU A 397 -1.84 -38.15 5.04
N ASP A 398 -2.59 -39.22 4.79
CA ASP A 398 -2.11 -40.47 4.21
C ASP A 398 -1.44 -40.23 2.85
N LEU A 399 -2.08 -39.46 1.96
CA LEU A 399 -1.53 -39.12 0.64
C LEU A 399 -0.35 -38.15 0.71
N ARG A 400 -0.30 -37.26 1.70
CA ARG A 400 0.86 -36.39 1.97
C ARG A 400 2.07 -37.22 2.39
N ASN A 401 1.87 -38.19 3.28
CA ASN A 401 2.93 -39.10 3.72
C ASN A 401 3.43 -39.95 2.55
N GLU A 402 2.53 -40.42 1.68
CA GLU A 402 2.90 -41.15 0.46
C GLU A 402 3.70 -40.28 -0.52
N PHE A 403 3.31 -39.01 -0.71
CA PHE A 403 4.09 -38.06 -1.51
C PHE A 403 5.48 -37.81 -0.92
N TYR A 404 5.55 -37.56 0.38
CA TYR A 404 6.81 -37.32 1.09
C TYR A 404 7.77 -38.50 0.99
N ALA A 405 7.28 -39.73 1.15
CA ALA A 405 8.06 -40.94 0.97
C ALA A 405 8.59 -41.07 -0.47
N HIS A 406 7.76 -40.71 -1.46
CA HIS A 406 8.15 -40.72 -2.87
C HIS A 406 9.29 -39.73 -3.16
N ILE A 407 9.15 -38.46 -2.76
CA ILE A 407 10.18 -37.44 -3.04
C ILE A 407 11.51 -37.74 -2.35
N LYS A 408 11.47 -38.30 -1.13
CA LYS A 408 12.68 -38.75 -0.41
C LYS A 408 13.38 -39.89 -1.13
N LYS A 409 12.63 -40.91 -1.56
CA LYS A 409 13.18 -42.03 -2.32
C LYS A 409 13.83 -41.57 -3.62
N THR A 410 13.20 -40.63 -4.33
CA THR A 410 13.78 -40.04 -5.55
C THR A 410 15.08 -39.31 -5.26
N SER A 411 15.14 -38.49 -4.21
CA SER A 411 16.37 -37.78 -3.84
C SER A 411 17.51 -38.73 -3.47
N GLN A 412 17.23 -39.75 -2.64
CA GLN A 412 18.21 -40.77 -2.26
C GLN A 412 18.76 -41.54 -3.47
N SER A 413 17.90 -41.88 -4.44
CA SER A 413 18.33 -42.54 -5.67
C SER A 413 19.28 -41.68 -6.50
N LEU A 414 19.07 -40.35 -6.52
CA LEU A 414 19.95 -39.41 -7.23
C LEU A 414 21.28 -39.23 -6.50
N GLU A 415 21.27 -39.25 -5.17
CA GLU A 415 22.47 -39.18 -4.34
C GLU A 415 23.41 -40.35 -4.67
N SER A 416 22.91 -41.59 -4.63
CA SER A 416 23.70 -42.79 -4.93
C SER A 416 24.23 -42.83 -6.36
N GLN A 417 23.52 -42.25 -7.34
CA GLN A 417 23.98 -42.16 -8.73
C GLN A 417 25.03 -41.06 -8.95
N SER A 418 25.16 -40.11 -8.02
CA SER A 418 26.08 -38.98 -8.14
C SER A 418 27.53 -39.34 -7.74
N GLU A 419 27.75 -40.49 -7.09
CA GLU A 419 29.08 -40.98 -6.71
C GLU A 419 29.89 -41.53 -7.91
N GLU A 420 29.23 -41.96 -9.00
CA GLU A 420 29.85 -42.51 -10.22
C GLU A 420 29.90 -41.51 -11.41
N GLY A 421 30.09 -40.21 -11.13
CA GLY A 421 30.32 -39.20 -12.18
C GLY A 421 29.05 -38.56 -12.77
N GLY A 422 27.88 -38.74 -12.14
CA GLY A 422 26.66 -38.01 -12.46
C GLY A 422 26.66 -36.54 -11.98
N PRO A 423 25.74 -35.69 -12.47
CA PRO A 423 25.70 -34.28 -12.10
C PRO A 423 25.18 -34.09 -10.67
N LYS A 424 26.11 -33.99 -9.70
CA LYS A 424 25.87 -33.62 -8.28
C LYS A 424 24.92 -32.42 -8.09
N SER A 425 24.85 -31.51 -9.08
CA SER A 425 23.93 -30.36 -9.11
C SER A 425 22.44 -30.76 -9.14
N ALA A 426 22.06 -31.82 -9.87
CA ALA A 426 20.66 -32.25 -9.97
C ALA A 426 20.13 -32.77 -8.63
N TRP A 427 20.93 -33.59 -7.94
CA TRP A 427 20.61 -34.05 -6.58
C TRP A 427 20.49 -32.87 -5.61
N ILE A 428 21.46 -31.95 -5.59
CA ILE A 428 21.45 -30.78 -4.68
C ILE A 428 20.17 -29.95 -4.85
N ARG A 429 19.73 -29.71 -6.09
CA ARG A 429 18.51 -28.95 -6.35
C ARG A 429 17.25 -29.71 -5.95
N THR A 430 17.21 -31.02 -6.21
CA THR A 430 16.10 -31.87 -5.78
C THR A 430 16.01 -31.94 -4.26
N GLU A 431 17.15 -32.11 -3.57
CA GLU A 431 17.22 -32.18 -2.12
C GLU A 431 16.80 -30.86 -1.45
N ASN A 432 17.12 -29.72 -2.06
CA ASN A 432 16.61 -28.42 -1.60
C ASN A 432 15.07 -28.35 -1.66
N ASN A 433 14.46 -28.85 -2.74
CA ASN A 433 13.00 -28.94 -2.83
C ASN A 433 12.42 -29.93 -1.80
N VAL A 434 13.10 -31.06 -1.53
CA VAL A 434 12.71 -32.00 -0.46
C VAL A 434 12.74 -31.31 0.90
N LEU A 435 13.77 -30.51 1.18
CA LEU A 435 13.90 -29.75 2.43
C LEU A 435 12.75 -28.74 2.59
N ALA A 436 12.35 -28.05 1.51
CA ALA A 436 11.18 -27.17 1.53
C ALA A 436 9.86 -27.91 1.79
N PHE A 437 9.66 -29.09 1.17
CA PHE A 437 8.51 -29.95 1.45
C PHE A 437 8.53 -30.53 2.86
N GLU A 438 9.70 -30.80 3.41
CA GLU A 438 9.86 -31.25 4.79
C GLU A 438 9.38 -30.19 5.78
N TYR A 439 9.77 -28.92 5.58
CA TYR A 439 9.23 -27.82 6.37
C TYR A 439 7.71 -27.73 6.26
N LEU A 440 7.18 -27.73 5.03
CA LEU A 440 5.74 -27.64 4.79
C LEU A 440 4.98 -28.75 5.53
N LEU A 441 5.35 -30.00 5.27
CA LEU A 441 4.58 -31.17 5.68
C LEU A 441 4.76 -31.53 7.15
N LYS A 442 5.97 -31.36 7.71
CA LYS A 442 6.26 -31.78 9.08
C LYS A 442 6.19 -30.66 10.11
N ILE A 443 6.40 -29.41 9.71
CA ILE A 443 6.55 -28.27 10.65
C ILE A 443 5.39 -27.28 10.51
N SER A 444 5.10 -26.82 9.29
CA SER A 444 4.05 -25.82 9.06
C SER A 444 2.65 -26.40 9.31
N MET A 445 2.41 -27.61 8.80
CA MET A 445 1.08 -28.25 8.87
C MET A 445 0.78 -28.96 10.20
N SER A 446 1.81 -29.42 10.90
CA SER A 446 1.64 -30.20 12.13
C SER A 446 1.32 -29.29 13.32
N SER A 447 0.09 -29.38 13.84
CA SER A 447 -0.31 -28.67 15.06
C SER A 447 0.47 -29.21 16.26
N GLY A 448 1.25 -28.34 16.93
CA GLY A 448 2.05 -28.75 18.10
C GLY A 448 3.27 -29.60 17.73
N THR A 449 4.02 -29.22 16.70
CA THR A 449 5.29 -29.89 16.36
C THR A 449 6.27 -29.78 17.52
N ASP A 450 6.84 -30.90 17.94
CA ASP A 450 7.86 -30.95 18.99
C ASP A 450 9.06 -30.05 18.66
N VAL A 451 9.58 -29.37 19.68
CA VAL A 451 10.71 -28.45 19.56
C VAL A 451 11.94 -29.16 18.98
N GLU A 452 12.21 -30.41 19.40
CA GLU A 452 13.36 -31.18 18.91
C GLU A 452 13.27 -31.41 17.39
N VAL A 453 12.08 -31.67 16.85
CA VAL A 453 11.89 -31.91 15.41
C VAL A 453 12.24 -30.66 14.59
N ILE A 454 11.87 -29.48 15.08
CA ILE A 454 12.18 -28.22 14.40
C ILE A 454 13.68 -27.91 14.56
N GLU A 455 14.27 -28.15 15.73
CA GLU A 455 15.72 -27.98 15.94
C GLU A 455 16.56 -28.90 15.02
N GLU A 456 16.17 -30.17 14.86
CA GLU A 456 16.80 -31.12 13.93
C GLU A 456 16.71 -30.64 12.48
N PHE A 457 15.54 -30.14 12.07
CA PHE A 457 15.34 -29.58 10.74
C PHE A 457 16.27 -28.37 10.50
N VAL A 458 16.35 -27.44 11.46
CA VAL A 458 17.23 -26.27 11.38
C VAL A 458 18.68 -26.71 11.26
N ALA A 459 19.13 -27.65 12.09
CA ALA A 459 20.49 -28.18 12.03
C ALA A 459 20.81 -28.81 10.68
N ARG A 460 19.86 -29.56 10.09
CA ARG A 460 20.00 -30.13 8.74
C ARG A 460 20.06 -29.05 7.66
N ALA A 461 19.20 -28.04 7.72
CA ALA A 461 19.17 -26.94 6.77
C ALA A 461 20.48 -26.12 6.79
N LEU A 462 21.04 -25.84 7.97
CA LEU A 462 22.34 -25.19 8.13
C LEU A 462 23.48 -26.02 7.54
N LYS A 463 23.51 -27.34 7.83
CA LYS A 463 24.50 -28.25 7.25
C LYS A 463 24.38 -28.31 5.72
N PHE A 464 23.15 -28.35 5.19
CA PHE A 464 22.91 -28.40 3.76
C PHE A 464 23.33 -27.11 3.05
N HIS A 465 23.10 -25.94 3.66
CA HIS A 465 23.62 -24.66 3.19
C HIS A 465 25.15 -24.67 3.03
N HIS A 466 25.87 -25.27 3.99
CA HIS A 466 27.33 -25.38 3.95
C HIS A 466 27.82 -26.42 2.93
N LEU A 467 27.06 -27.50 2.73
CA LEU A 467 27.39 -28.57 1.78
C LEU A 467 27.23 -28.15 0.31
N ALA A 468 26.22 -27.31 0.02
CA ALA A 468 25.95 -26.87 -1.34
C ALA A 468 27.11 -26.00 -1.89
N PRO A 469 27.56 -26.26 -3.14
CA PRO A 469 28.71 -25.57 -3.71
C PRO A 469 28.40 -24.09 -3.96
N SER A 470 29.43 -23.26 -3.92
CA SER A 470 29.29 -21.80 -4.15
C SER A 470 28.73 -21.44 -5.54
N SER A 471 28.85 -22.34 -6.52
CA SER A 471 28.23 -22.20 -7.85
C SER A 471 26.69 -22.30 -7.84
N GLU A 472 26.11 -22.92 -6.81
CA GLU A 472 24.65 -23.08 -6.63
C GLU A 472 24.14 -22.10 -5.56
N ILE A 473 24.46 -20.81 -5.73
CA ILE A 473 24.14 -19.77 -4.73
C ILE A 473 22.65 -19.70 -4.40
N ASP A 474 21.77 -19.89 -5.38
CA ASP A 474 20.31 -19.88 -5.14
C ASP A 474 19.88 -20.99 -4.18
N VAL A 475 20.47 -22.19 -4.29
CA VAL A 475 20.20 -23.31 -3.37
C VAL A 475 20.72 -23.00 -1.96
N ARG A 476 21.91 -22.40 -1.85
CA ARG A 476 22.46 -21.97 -0.56
C ARG A 476 21.56 -20.93 0.11
N VAL A 477 21.00 -20.00 -0.66
CA VAL A 477 20.07 -18.97 -0.17
C VAL A 477 18.76 -19.61 0.29
N ASP A 478 18.16 -20.52 -0.49
CA ASP A 478 16.93 -21.21 -0.12
C ASP A 478 17.11 -22.03 1.18
N ALA A 479 18.20 -22.79 1.28
CA ALA A 479 18.54 -23.56 2.48
C ALA A 479 18.74 -22.66 3.72
N ALA A 480 19.41 -21.51 3.54
CA ALA A 480 19.57 -20.53 4.59
C ALA A 480 18.21 -19.93 5.03
N LEU A 481 17.35 -19.57 4.08
CA LEU A 481 16.00 -19.07 4.37
C LEU A 481 15.16 -20.10 5.12
N LEU A 482 15.22 -21.38 4.72
CA LEU A 482 14.54 -22.47 5.43
C LEU A 482 15.04 -22.63 6.87
N ALA A 483 16.35 -22.55 7.09
CA ALA A 483 16.93 -22.57 8.44
C ALA A 483 16.42 -21.38 9.28
N ILE A 484 16.42 -20.17 8.71
CA ILE A 484 15.92 -18.96 9.37
C ILE A 484 14.43 -19.10 9.70
N VAL A 485 13.62 -19.59 8.77
CA VAL A 485 12.18 -19.80 8.99
C VAL A 485 11.94 -20.83 10.09
N GLY A 486 12.71 -21.93 10.15
CA GLY A 486 12.67 -22.88 11.26
C GLY A 486 13.02 -22.24 12.61
N LEU A 487 14.05 -21.41 12.66
CA LEU A 487 14.41 -20.63 13.87
C LEU A 487 13.30 -19.65 14.28
N LEU A 488 12.64 -18.99 13.33
CA LEU A 488 11.52 -18.09 13.61
C LEU A 488 10.27 -18.86 14.09
N ARG A 489 10.05 -20.07 13.58
CA ARG A 489 8.99 -20.97 14.06
C ARG A 489 9.26 -21.38 15.51
N LEU A 490 10.49 -21.76 15.83
CA LEU A 490 10.95 -22.06 17.20
C LEU A 490 10.81 -20.84 18.12
N HIS A 491 11.13 -19.64 17.63
CA HIS A 491 10.94 -18.41 18.39
C HIS A 491 9.47 -18.24 18.80
N LYS A 492 8.51 -18.56 17.92
CA LYS A 492 7.07 -18.40 18.18
C LYS A 492 6.37 -19.65 18.75
N ALA A 493 7.11 -20.71 19.08
CA ALA A 493 6.53 -21.96 19.59
C ALA A 493 5.88 -21.77 20.97
N ASP A 494 4.76 -22.46 21.22
CA ASP A 494 4.01 -22.51 22.49
C ASP A 494 3.67 -21.15 23.14
N GLY A 495 3.56 -20.08 22.33
CA GLY A 495 3.28 -18.73 22.82
C GLY A 495 4.39 -18.13 23.71
N LYS A 496 5.54 -18.81 23.83
CA LYS A 496 6.71 -18.34 24.57
C LYS A 496 7.76 -17.88 23.58
N SER A 497 7.81 -16.58 23.35
CA SER A 497 8.79 -15.95 22.47
C SER A 497 10.23 -16.16 22.96
N SER A 498 10.91 -17.21 22.49
CA SER A 498 12.30 -17.48 22.89
C SER A 498 13.27 -16.63 22.08
N MET A 499 13.87 -15.62 22.72
CA MET A 499 14.86 -14.75 22.07
C MET A 499 16.10 -15.50 21.55
N ARG A 500 16.38 -16.70 22.08
CA ARG A 500 17.52 -17.52 21.63
C ARG A 500 17.52 -17.74 20.12
N TYR A 501 16.41 -18.25 19.60
CA TYR A 501 16.34 -18.59 18.17
C TYR A 501 16.32 -17.36 17.27
N LEU A 502 15.75 -16.24 17.75
CA LEU A 502 15.79 -14.97 17.02
C LEU A 502 17.23 -14.41 16.93
N ILE A 503 18.00 -14.49 18.02
CA ILE A 503 19.42 -14.09 18.04
C ILE A 503 20.25 -14.99 17.12
N GLN A 504 20.05 -16.31 17.17
CA GLN A 504 20.72 -17.27 16.28
C GLN A 504 20.43 -16.97 14.80
N ALA A 505 19.17 -16.69 14.46
CA ALA A 505 18.78 -16.33 13.10
C ALA A 505 19.44 -15.01 12.64
N ALA A 506 19.46 -13.99 13.50
CA ALA A 506 20.07 -12.70 13.19
C ALA A 506 21.58 -12.83 12.99
N ILE A 507 22.29 -13.57 13.87
CA ILE A 507 23.75 -13.77 13.75
C ILE A 507 24.10 -14.59 12.51
N PHE A 508 23.30 -15.61 12.19
CA PHE A 508 23.49 -16.35 10.95
C PHE A 508 23.35 -15.43 9.73
N LEU A 509 22.33 -14.57 9.70
CA LEU A 509 22.16 -13.57 8.64
C LEU A 509 23.30 -12.56 8.59
N GLN A 510 23.78 -12.08 9.75
CA GLN A 510 24.93 -11.18 9.82
C GLN A 510 26.16 -11.80 9.17
N ARG A 511 26.41 -13.09 9.42
CA ARG A 511 27.51 -13.83 8.79
C ARG A 511 27.32 -13.98 7.29
N LEU A 512 26.12 -14.34 6.85
CA LEU A 512 25.82 -14.50 5.41
C LEU A 512 26.07 -13.19 4.64
N LEU A 513 25.64 -12.05 5.18
CA LEU A 513 25.73 -10.76 4.50
C LEU A 513 27.14 -10.14 4.49
N GLU A 514 28.12 -10.74 5.15
CA GLU A 514 29.54 -10.35 4.93
C GLU A 514 30.02 -10.72 3.53
N HIS A 515 29.41 -11.74 2.93
CA HIS A 515 29.71 -12.21 1.60
C HIS A 515 28.86 -11.47 0.56
N GLU A 516 29.52 -10.92 -0.46
CA GLU A 516 28.85 -10.10 -1.49
C GLU A 516 27.80 -10.88 -2.27
N GLU A 517 28.01 -12.19 -2.50
CA GLU A 517 27.04 -13.01 -3.22
C GLU A 517 25.67 -13.04 -2.54
N PHE A 518 25.60 -13.00 -1.21
CA PHE A 518 24.34 -13.00 -0.45
C PHE A 518 23.69 -11.62 -0.37
N ARG A 519 24.48 -10.53 -0.37
CA ARG A 519 23.97 -9.14 -0.38
C ARG A 519 23.17 -8.79 -1.63
N ASN A 520 23.36 -9.54 -2.72
CA ASN A 520 22.59 -9.36 -3.94
C ASN A 520 21.17 -9.97 -3.87
N PHE A 521 20.88 -10.80 -2.86
CA PHE A 521 19.56 -11.41 -2.66
C PHE A 521 18.66 -10.53 -1.80
N ARG A 522 17.81 -9.73 -2.45
CA ARG A 522 16.91 -8.78 -1.78
C ARG A 522 16.07 -9.42 -0.67
N ALA A 523 15.50 -10.60 -0.89
CA ALA A 523 14.68 -11.27 0.11
C ALA A 523 15.47 -11.52 1.41
N LEU A 524 16.71 -12.00 1.30
CA LEU A 524 17.58 -12.27 2.44
C LEU A 524 17.95 -10.97 3.18
N VAL A 525 18.26 -9.91 2.43
CA VAL A 525 18.60 -8.59 2.99
C VAL A 525 17.40 -7.96 3.72
N VAL A 526 16.19 -8.07 3.14
CA VAL A 526 14.94 -7.59 3.75
C VAL A 526 14.65 -8.36 5.05
N VAL A 527 14.82 -9.69 5.05
CA VAL A 527 14.69 -10.50 6.27
C VAL A 527 15.71 -10.06 7.32
N SER A 528 16.96 -9.87 6.92
CA SER A 528 18.01 -9.40 7.84
C SER A 528 17.68 -8.05 8.45
N ALA A 529 17.31 -7.06 7.63
CA ALA A 529 16.91 -5.75 8.13
C ALA A 529 15.77 -5.85 9.15
N ARG A 530 14.73 -6.64 8.85
CA ARG A 530 13.58 -6.79 9.75
C ARG A 530 13.91 -7.53 11.04
N LEU A 531 14.64 -8.63 10.99
CA LEU A 531 14.98 -9.40 12.20
C LEU A 531 15.90 -8.63 13.14
N HIS A 532 16.86 -7.87 12.59
CA HIS A 532 17.68 -6.97 13.40
C HIS A 532 16.82 -5.86 14.03
N LEU A 533 15.83 -5.32 13.31
CA LEU A 533 14.90 -4.35 13.89
C LEU A 533 14.04 -4.96 15.01
N ASN A 534 13.55 -6.20 14.84
CA ASN A 534 12.82 -6.93 15.87
C ASN A 534 13.65 -7.09 17.17
N LEU A 535 14.99 -7.16 17.04
CA LEU A 535 15.93 -7.23 18.16
C LEU A 535 16.33 -5.86 18.72
N GLY A 536 15.76 -4.75 18.23
CA GLY A 536 16.14 -3.39 18.64
C GLY A 536 17.41 -2.85 17.98
N LEU A 537 18.00 -3.61 17.05
CA LEU A 537 19.30 -3.34 16.45
C LEU A 537 19.20 -2.41 15.23
N GLY A 538 18.61 -1.23 15.42
CA GLY A 538 18.30 -0.28 14.35
C GLY A 538 19.50 0.03 13.45
N THR A 539 20.66 0.34 14.02
CA THR A 539 21.86 0.72 13.24
C THR A 539 22.32 -0.37 12.26
N ILE A 540 22.24 -1.64 12.67
CA ILE A 540 22.58 -2.79 11.83
C ILE A 540 21.48 -3.04 10.79
N ALA A 541 20.22 -3.01 11.23
CA ALA A 541 19.05 -3.22 10.35
C ALA A 541 19.06 -2.27 9.15
N ILE A 542 19.39 -1.00 9.41
CA ILE A 542 19.50 0.05 8.41
C ILE A 542 20.65 -0.23 7.43
N GLY A 543 21.82 -0.62 7.93
CA GLY A 543 22.97 -0.96 7.12
C GLY A 543 22.62 -2.02 6.09
N HIS A 544 21.96 -3.10 6.54
CA HIS A 544 21.45 -4.14 5.65
C HIS A 544 20.37 -3.61 4.71
N TYR A 545 19.39 -2.82 5.17
CA TYR A 545 18.35 -2.29 4.30
C TYR A 545 18.88 -1.50 3.09
N ARG A 546 20.01 -0.79 3.24
CA ARG A 546 20.65 -0.09 2.11
C ARG A 546 21.11 -1.05 1.01
N ASP A 547 21.56 -2.25 1.38
CA ASP A 547 21.97 -3.29 0.43
C ASP A 547 20.78 -3.86 -0.37
N ALA A 548 19.54 -3.71 0.12
CA ALA A 548 18.35 -4.13 -0.62
C ALA A 548 18.10 -3.29 -1.89
N LYS A 549 18.80 -2.15 -2.03
CA LYS A 549 18.76 -1.24 -3.19
C LYS A 549 17.32 -0.85 -3.56
N VAL A 550 16.50 -0.53 -2.55
CA VAL A 550 15.10 -0.11 -2.71
C VAL A 550 15.07 1.28 -3.35
N LYS A 551 14.52 1.36 -4.58
CA LYS A 551 14.43 2.57 -5.39
C LYS A 551 13.08 2.64 -6.12
N GLU A 552 12.66 3.85 -6.44
CA GLU A 552 11.47 4.11 -7.25
C GLU A 552 10.25 3.34 -6.70
N MET A 553 9.64 2.43 -7.47
CA MET A 553 8.41 1.74 -7.06
C MET A 553 8.58 0.78 -5.90
N LEU A 554 9.79 0.28 -5.69
CA LEU A 554 10.07 -0.53 -4.52
C LEU A 554 9.96 0.28 -3.22
N LEU A 555 10.08 1.61 -3.28
CA LEU A 555 9.90 2.44 -2.10
C LEU A 555 8.46 2.38 -1.58
N ASP A 556 7.47 2.28 -2.48
CA ASP A 556 6.07 2.15 -2.11
C ASP A 556 5.74 0.73 -1.60
N THR A 557 6.31 -0.29 -2.23
CA THR A 557 5.94 -1.68 -1.98
C THR A 557 6.75 -2.37 -0.87
N VAL A 558 7.98 -1.93 -0.57
CA VAL A 558 8.92 -2.62 0.35
C VAL A 558 9.34 -1.77 1.56
N SER A 559 9.37 -0.43 1.47
CA SER A 559 9.94 0.39 2.56
C SER A 559 9.22 0.24 3.90
N TRP A 560 7.95 -0.17 3.87
CA TRP A 560 7.16 -0.44 5.07
C TRP A 560 7.82 -1.47 6.00
N VAL A 561 8.65 -2.39 5.48
CA VAL A 561 9.33 -3.42 6.29
C VAL A 561 10.25 -2.79 7.35
N LEU A 562 10.97 -1.72 6.99
CA LEU A 562 11.86 -0.99 7.88
C LEU A 562 11.18 0.25 8.51
N LEU A 563 10.48 1.04 7.70
CA LEU A 563 10.06 2.39 8.09
C LEU A 563 8.75 2.45 8.87
N SER A 564 7.93 1.39 8.85
CA SER A 564 6.72 1.36 9.67
C SER A 564 7.10 1.35 11.16
N ARG A 565 6.55 2.30 11.93
CA ARG A 565 6.84 2.47 13.38
C ARG A 565 8.29 2.82 13.69
N ILE A 566 9.07 3.32 12.73
CA ILE A 566 10.47 3.73 12.94
C ILE A 566 10.62 4.82 14.01
N SER A 567 9.59 5.65 14.22
CA SER A 567 9.56 6.66 15.28
C SER A 567 9.57 6.07 16.68
N GLN A 568 9.27 4.77 16.80
CA GLN A 568 9.20 4.03 18.05
C GLN A 568 10.33 3.02 18.21
N THR A 569 11.19 2.85 17.21
CA THR A 569 12.28 1.88 17.24
C THR A 569 13.63 2.56 17.07
N HIS A 570 13.76 3.49 16.13
CA HIS A 570 15.00 4.24 15.88
C HIS A 570 14.74 5.69 15.39
N PRO A 571 14.17 6.58 16.22
CA PRO A 571 13.79 7.95 15.82
C PRO A 571 14.96 8.96 15.71
N PHE A 572 16.16 8.60 16.14
CA PHE A 572 17.31 9.51 16.23
C PHE A 572 18.37 9.18 15.18
N ASP A 573 19.00 10.23 14.65
CA ASP A 573 20.04 10.09 13.65
C ASP A 573 21.31 9.49 14.25
N THR A 574 21.94 8.59 13.49
CA THR A 574 23.26 8.04 13.81
C THR A 574 24.31 8.79 12.97
N PRO A 575 25.27 9.52 13.57
CA PRO A 575 26.27 10.27 12.81
C PRO A 575 27.33 9.34 12.18
N GLY A 576 27.94 9.78 11.06
CA GLY A 576 29.08 9.09 10.41
C GLY A 576 28.86 8.81 8.92
N HIS A 577 29.89 8.28 8.24
CA HIS A 577 29.82 7.89 6.81
C HIS A 577 28.78 6.77 6.56
N GLU A 578 28.64 5.85 7.51
CA GLU A 578 27.57 4.84 7.50
C GLU A 578 26.34 5.28 8.29
N GLY A 579 26.31 6.55 8.71
CA GLY A 579 25.25 7.14 9.52
C GLY A 579 23.89 7.07 8.85
N PHE A 580 22.83 7.19 9.64
CA PHE A 580 21.45 7.08 9.19
C PHE A 580 20.61 8.20 9.74
N SER A 581 19.68 8.66 8.92
CA SER A 581 18.64 9.59 9.34
C SER A 581 17.28 9.03 8.98
N ALA A 582 16.48 8.76 10.01
CA ALA A 582 15.13 8.22 9.84
C ALA A 582 14.26 9.21 9.06
N THR A 583 14.36 10.50 9.37
CA THR A 583 13.65 11.56 8.65
C THR A 583 14.07 11.63 7.18
N THR A 584 15.37 11.48 6.88
CA THR A 584 15.86 11.50 5.49
C THR A 584 15.32 10.33 4.67
N GLU A 585 15.26 9.10 5.21
CA GLU A 585 14.67 7.97 4.47
C GLU A 585 13.14 8.09 4.33
N LEU A 586 12.45 8.65 5.33
CA LEU A 586 11.02 8.95 5.24
C LEU A 586 10.75 10.00 4.14
N ASP A 587 11.54 11.07 4.10
CA ASP A 587 11.46 12.11 3.07
C ASP A 587 11.71 11.54 1.68
N LYS A 588 12.72 10.68 1.53
CA LYS A 588 13.00 10.00 0.26
C LYS A 588 11.80 9.22 -0.27
N VAL A 589 11.04 8.53 0.58
CA VAL A 589 9.80 7.84 0.17
C VAL A 589 8.73 8.85 -0.24
N ILE A 590 8.45 9.84 0.61
CA ILE A 590 7.42 10.88 0.37
C ILE A 590 7.71 11.64 -0.93
N ASP A 591 8.94 12.10 -1.12
CA ASP A 591 9.39 12.88 -2.27
C ASP A 591 9.38 12.04 -3.54
N THR A 592 9.83 10.78 -3.48
CA THR A 592 9.83 9.90 -4.66
C THR A 592 8.41 9.65 -5.15
N MET A 593 7.48 9.39 -4.24
CA MET A 593 6.08 9.14 -4.60
C MET A 593 5.39 10.41 -5.11
N THR A 594 5.66 11.56 -4.49
CA THR A 594 5.16 12.87 -4.96
C THR A 594 5.72 13.22 -6.35
N ARG A 595 7.00 12.89 -6.60
CA ARG A 595 7.62 13.05 -7.92
C ARG A 595 7.01 12.10 -8.96
N MET A 596 6.68 10.87 -8.57
CA MET A 596 6.01 9.93 -9.48
C MET A 596 4.59 10.35 -9.82
N GLU A 597 3.86 10.84 -8.83
CA GLU A 597 2.56 11.50 -9.03
C GLU A 597 2.69 12.67 -10.01
N GLY A 598 3.68 13.56 -9.81
CA GLY A 598 3.97 14.65 -10.75
C GLY A 598 4.34 14.18 -12.17
N ARG A 599 5.10 13.09 -12.32
CA ARG A 599 5.40 12.51 -13.64
C ARG A 599 4.18 11.90 -14.31
N THR A 600 3.28 11.30 -13.54
CA THR A 600 1.99 10.81 -14.04
C THR A 600 1.14 12.00 -14.49
N ASP A 601 1.14 13.09 -13.72
CA ASP A 601 0.43 14.33 -14.06
C ASP A 601 0.96 14.95 -15.37
N ASP A 602 2.28 15.02 -15.56
CA ASP A 602 2.89 15.51 -16.81
C ASP A 602 2.47 14.69 -18.04
N HIS A 603 2.21 13.40 -17.86
CA HIS A 603 1.76 12.51 -18.93
C HIS A 603 0.24 12.58 -19.15
N LEU A 604 -0.53 12.73 -18.07
CA LEU A 604 -1.99 12.74 -18.08
C LEU A 604 -2.57 14.08 -18.53
N TYR A 605 -1.99 15.19 -18.07
CA TYR A 605 -2.49 16.55 -18.27
C TYR A 605 -1.86 17.26 -19.46
N GLN A 606 -1.90 16.58 -20.61
CA GLN A 606 -1.48 17.14 -21.88
C GLN A 606 -2.60 17.93 -22.55
N ASP A 607 -2.23 18.75 -23.56
CA ASP A 607 -3.20 19.40 -24.43
C ASP A 607 -4.18 18.37 -25.00
N MET A 608 -5.45 18.77 -25.14
CA MET A 608 -6.53 17.89 -25.57
C MET A 608 -6.25 17.19 -26.91
N GLN A 609 -5.44 17.80 -27.79
CA GLN A 609 -5.07 17.22 -29.09
C GLN A 609 -3.94 16.19 -29.00
N GLN A 610 -3.17 16.18 -27.91
CA GLN A 610 -2.06 15.25 -27.63
C GLN A 610 -2.40 14.18 -26.58
N PHE A 611 -3.60 14.28 -25.98
CA PHE A 611 -4.06 13.40 -24.93
C PHE A 611 -4.07 11.91 -25.31
N PHE A 612 -3.50 11.06 -24.44
CA PHE A 612 -3.44 9.60 -24.61
C PHE A 612 -4.70 8.93 -24.03
N TYR A 613 -5.78 8.91 -24.81
CA TYR A 613 -7.07 8.35 -24.37
C TYR A 613 -7.00 6.85 -24.02
N ASP A 614 -6.09 6.10 -24.63
CA ASP A 614 -5.97 4.65 -24.49
C ASP A 614 -5.33 4.23 -23.16
N THR A 615 -4.42 5.04 -22.61
CA THR A 615 -3.78 4.80 -21.31
C THR A 615 -4.33 5.67 -20.19
N ALA A 616 -5.17 6.66 -20.51
CA ALA A 616 -5.71 7.62 -19.55
C ALA A 616 -6.36 6.97 -18.31
N LEU A 617 -7.12 5.89 -18.51
CA LEU A 617 -7.77 5.18 -17.40
C LEU A 617 -6.75 4.52 -16.46
N GLU A 618 -5.73 3.87 -17.01
CA GLU A 618 -4.65 3.26 -16.24
C GLU A 618 -3.80 4.32 -15.51
N MET A 619 -3.58 5.47 -16.15
CA MET A 619 -2.85 6.60 -15.56
C MET A 619 -3.63 7.28 -14.44
N LEU A 620 -4.95 7.39 -14.56
CA LEU A 620 -5.82 7.87 -13.48
C LEU A 620 -5.77 6.92 -12.27
N ASP A 621 -5.86 5.61 -12.51
CA ASP A 621 -5.75 4.61 -11.46
C ASP A 621 -4.35 4.64 -10.81
N LEU A 622 -3.29 4.80 -11.60
CA LEU A 622 -1.92 4.91 -11.09
C LEU A 622 -1.70 6.18 -10.27
N LYS A 623 -2.22 7.32 -10.73
CA LYS A 623 -2.21 8.59 -9.98
C LYS A 623 -2.89 8.40 -8.63
N GLN A 624 -4.08 7.80 -8.63
CA GLN A 624 -4.82 7.53 -7.40
C GLN A 624 -3.99 6.66 -6.44
N LYS A 625 -3.36 5.58 -6.94
CA LYS A 625 -2.52 4.70 -6.11
C LYS A 625 -1.34 5.44 -5.46
N PHE A 626 -0.69 6.37 -6.16
CA PHE A 626 0.42 7.15 -5.59
C PHE A 626 -0.04 8.23 -4.61
N SER A 627 -1.14 8.92 -4.91
CA SER A 627 -1.66 9.99 -4.06
C SER A 627 -2.24 9.45 -2.75
N SER A 628 -2.84 8.25 -2.78
CA SER A 628 -3.51 7.62 -1.65
C SER A 628 -2.78 6.41 -1.05
N SER A 629 -1.53 6.15 -1.41
CA SER A 629 -0.78 5.01 -0.87
C SER A 629 -0.66 5.05 0.65
N ILE A 630 -0.95 3.92 1.29
CA ILE A 630 -0.76 3.71 2.72
C ILE A 630 0.71 3.90 3.14
N THR A 631 1.68 3.48 2.33
CA THR A 631 3.12 3.61 2.66
C THR A 631 3.53 5.08 2.75
N LYS A 632 3.08 5.92 1.80
CA LYS A 632 3.28 7.38 1.84
C LYS A 632 2.72 7.97 3.14
N ARG A 633 1.49 7.57 3.50
CA ARG A 633 0.79 8.09 4.69
C ARG A 633 1.45 7.66 6.00
N LEU A 634 1.87 6.40 6.09
CA LEU A 634 2.64 5.91 7.24
C LEU A 634 3.97 6.69 7.38
N CYS A 635 4.67 6.96 6.27
CA CYS A 635 5.91 7.73 6.35
C CYS A 635 5.69 9.17 6.84
N VAL A 636 4.62 9.83 6.40
CA VAL A 636 4.24 11.17 6.89
C VAL A 636 3.94 11.15 8.39
N ILE A 637 3.19 10.15 8.87
CA ILE A 637 2.90 9.97 10.29
C ILE A 637 4.19 9.79 11.08
N GLU A 638 5.05 8.85 10.68
CA GLU A 638 6.29 8.56 11.38
C GLU A 638 7.23 9.78 11.41
N LYS A 639 7.28 10.57 10.33
CA LYS A 639 8.01 11.85 10.29
C LYS A 639 7.47 12.84 11.31
N ASN A 640 6.15 12.99 11.41
CA ASN A 640 5.51 13.88 12.38
C ASN A 640 5.80 13.43 13.83
N ARG A 641 5.76 12.13 14.09
CA ARG A 641 6.08 11.55 15.41
C ARG A 641 7.53 11.81 15.81
N ILE A 642 8.47 11.63 14.87
CA ILE A 642 9.90 11.92 15.09
C ILE A 642 10.11 13.41 15.36
N ALA A 643 9.51 14.31 14.56
CA ALA A 643 9.59 15.74 14.79
C ALA A 643 9.07 16.12 16.19
N GLY A 644 7.98 15.48 16.61
CA GLY A 644 7.43 15.56 17.96
C GLY A 644 8.43 15.16 19.05
N LEU A 645 9.31 14.17 18.82
CA LEU A 645 10.32 13.74 19.79
C LEU A 645 11.57 14.63 19.85
N HIS A 646 11.91 15.37 18.79
CA HIS A 646 13.12 16.22 18.72
C HIS A 646 12.98 17.61 19.35
N SER A 647 11.79 18.03 19.80
CA SER A 647 11.53 19.39 20.31
C SER A 647 11.81 20.51 19.31
N GLN A 648 11.94 20.20 18.03
CA GLN A 648 11.89 21.24 17.03
C GLN A 648 10.48 21.80 17.07
N ASP A 649 10.35 23.12 17.26
CA ASP A 649 9.06 23.80 17.09
C ASP A 649 8.53 23.34 15.73
N SER A 650 7.48 22.53 15.76
CA SER A 650 6.73 22.11 14.59
C SER A 650 5.94 23.31 14.06
N ASN A 651 6.65 24.39 13.74
CA ASN A 651 6.32 25.24 12.60
C ASN A 651 6.50 24.47 11.27
N GLY A 652 6.94 23.20 11.35
CA GLY A 652 7.05 22.26 10.26
C GLY A 652 5.80 22.31 9.39
N GLU A 653 6.04 22.68 8.14
CA GLU A 653 5.14 22.55 7.01
C GLU A 653 4.63 21.11 6.97
N VAL A 654 3.58 20.81 7.72
CA VAL A 654 2.77 19.62 7.46
C VAL A 654 2.18 19.91 6.10
N ALA A 655 2.79 19.29 5.07
CA ALA A 655 2.47 19.46 3.66
C ALA A 655 0.98 19.71 3.52
N ALA A 656 0.65 20.87 2.94
CA ALA A 656 -0.68 21.48 2.88
C ALA A 656 -1.69 20.67 2.03
N ASP A 657 -1.44 19.37 1.82
CA ASP A 657 -2.27 18.51 1.01
C ASP A 657 -3.56 18.18 1.78
N SER A 658 -4.67 18.11 1.05
CA SER A 658 -5.99 17.80 1.58
C SER A 658 -6.01 16.35 2.10
N ILE A 659 -5.83 16.18 3.41
CA ILE A 659 -5.90 14.88 4.10
C ILE A 659 -7.25 14.18 3.79
N SER A 660 -8.31 14.96 3.58
CA SER A 660 -9.66 14.47 3.28
C SER A 660 -9.77 13.70 1.96
N GLU A 661 -9.18 14.23 0.88
CA GLU A 661 -9.22 13.60 -0.45
C GLU A 661 -8.36 12.32 -0.46
N ALA A 662 -7.20 12.43 0.19
CA ALA A 662 -6.23 11.34 0.33
C ALA A 662 -6.72 10.12 1.12
N LEU A 663 -7.59 10.33 2.11
CA LEU A 663 -8.09 9.25 2.98
C LEU A 663 -9.34 8.57 2.41
N SER A 664 -9.95 9.07 1.34
CA SER A 664 -11.22 8.54 0.82
C SER A 664 -11.09 7.24 0.01
N LYS A 665 -9.90 6.95 -0.54
CA LYS A 665 -9.61 5.78 -1.39
C LYS A 665 -8.18 5.31 -1.17
N ILE A 666 -7.82 4.94 0.06
CA ILE A 666 -6.46 4.51 0.41
C ILE A 666 -6.08 3.26 -0.39
N SER A 667 -4.90 3.27 -0.99
CA SER A 667 -4.36 2.14 -1.72
C SER A 667 -3.30 1.41 -0.89
N ASP A 668 -3.45 0.10 -0.72
CA ASP A 668 -2.42 -0.75 -0.12
C ASP A 668 -1.59 -1.43 -1.22
N ASN A 669 -0.41 -0.86 -1.51
CA ASN A 669 0.51 -1.37 -2.53
C ASN A 669 1.64 -2.23 -1.95
N ARG A 670 1.59 -2.56 -0.65
CA ARG A 670 2.68 -3.28 0.03
C ARG A 670 2.81 -4.70 -0.52
N ASP A 671 4.05 -5.10 -0.82
CA ASP A 671 4.34 -6.46 -1.25
C ASP A 671 4.48 -7.40 -0.04
N LEU A 672 3.36 -8.04 0.33
CA LEU A 672 3.33 -9.06 1.38
C LEU A 672 3.91 -10.42 0.94
N ASN A 673 4.34 -10.53 -0.32
CA ASN A 673 4.89 -11.74 -0.94
C ASN A 673 6.34 -11.58 -1.41
N ILE A 674 7.05 -10.56 -0.94
CA ILE A 674 8.48 -10.33 -1.24
C ILE A 674 9.37 -11.50 -0.78
N LEU A 675 8.90 -12.31 0.18
CA LEU A 675 9.57 -13.51 0.68
C LEU A 675 8.90 -14.78 0.13
N PRO A 676 9.66 -15.86 -0.11
CA PRO A 676 9.06 -17.15 -0.46
C PRO A 676 8.15 -17.66 0.66
N ASN A 677 6.97 -18.17 0.32
CA ASN A 677 6.05 -18.78 1.28
C ASN A 677 6.32 -20.29 1.38
N TYR A 678 6.99 -20.73 2.45
CA TYR A 678 7.20 -22.15 2.72
C TYR A 678 6.05 -22.81 3.50
N GLY A 679 5.09 -22.02 3.98
CA GLY A 679 4.00 -22.48 4.82
C GLY A 679 2.84 -23.12 4.06
N SER A 680 1.89 -23.66 4.82
CA SER A 680 0.68 -24.34 4.34
C SER A 680 -0.48 -23.40 4.02
N GLY A 681 -0.50 -22.20 4.62
CA GLY A 681 -1.56 -21.22 4.43
C GLY A 681 -1.51 -20.47 3.10
N ASP A 682 -2.63 -19.82 2.77
CA ASP A 682 -2.72 -18.89 1.64
C ASP A 682 -1.99 -17.57 1.94
N GLN A 683 -1.98 -17.13 3.21
CA GLN A 683 -1.11 -16.05 3.66
C GLN A 683 0.35 -16.50 3.71
N ASN A 684 1.27 -15.56 3.49
CA ASN A 684 2.69 -15.83 3.52
C ASN A 684 3.17 -16.08 4.96
N GLU A 685 3.32 -17.36 5.34
CA GLU A 685 3.72 -17.72 6.70
C GLU A 685 5.10 -17.16 7.05
N THR A 686 6.04 -17.21 6.10
CA THR A 686 7.40 -16.68 6.29
C THR A 686 7.37 -15.18 6.65
N MET A 687 6.55 -14.40 5.95
CA MET A 687 6.31 -12.99 6.30
C MET A 687 5.70 -12.84 7.70
N SER A 688 4.68 -13.63 8.03
CA SER A 688 4.01 -13.62 9.35
C SER A 688 4.93 -14.03 10.50
N LEU A 689 5.87 -14.96 10.27
CA LEU A 689 6.87 -15.37 11.25
C LEU A 689 7.94 -14.28 11.45
N MET A 690 8.36 -13.62 10.36
CA MET A 690 9.35 -12.54 10.42
C MET A 690 8.83 -11.29 11.15
N LEU A 691 7.55 -10.95 11.01
CA LEU A 691 7.00 -9.76 11.64
C LEU A 691 6.62 -10.03 13.11
N GLN A 692 7.07 -9.16 14.02
CA GLN A 692 6.65 -9.19 15.43
C GLN A 692 5.17 -8.79 15.57
N HIS A 693 4.73 -7.85 14.73
CA HIS A 693 3.38 -7.31 14.72
C HIS A 693 2.80 -7.34 13.32
N LYS A 694 1.48 -7.43 13.20
CA LYS A 694 0.81 -7.26 11.90
C LYS A 694 1.17 -5.88 11.31
N PRO A 695 1.35 -5.78 9.97
CA PRO A 695 1.52 -4.50 9.30
C PRO A 695 0.35 -3.57 9.64
N ALA A 696 0.61 -2.27 9.82
CA ALA A 696 -0.44 -1.29 10.08
C ALA A 696 -1.50 -1.35 8.98
N SER A 697 -2.75 -1.62 9.34
CA SER A 697 -3.86 -1.73 8.37
C SER A 697 -4.42 -0.35 8.01
N ILE A 698 -5.29 -0.31 7.01
CA ILE A 698 -6.11 0.88 6.70
C ILE A 698 -6.91 1.30 7.95
N GLY A 699 -7.46 0.34 8.70
CA GLY A 699 -8.11 0.59 9.99
C GLY A 699 -7.19 1.24 11.03
N TRP A 700 -5.90 0.87 11.07
CA TRP A 700 -4.90 1.56 11.92
C TRP A 700 -4.68 2.99 11.49
N LEU A 701 -4.58 3.24 10.19
CA LEU A 701 -4.39 4.59 9.68
C LEU A 701 -5.54 5.51 10.09
N TYR A 702 -6.79 5.08 9.88
CA TYR A 702 -7.97 5.86 10.27
C TYR A 702 -8.06 6.10 11.78
N ASN A 703 -7.82 5.06 12.58
CA ASN A 703 -7.84 5.20 14.04
C ASN A 703 -6.71 6.11 14.53
N TYR A 704 -5.52 6.08 13.91
CA TYR A 704 -4.43 6.99 14.24
C TYR A 704 -4.81 8.44 13.95
N TYR A 705 -5.32 8.73 12.74
CA TYR A 705 -5.74 10.09 12.38
C TYR A 705 -6.82 10.62 13.32
N LEU A 706 -7.80 9.78 13.65
CA LEU A 706 -8.90 10.18 14.49
C LEU A 706 -8.48 10.32 15.96
N CYS A 707 -7.77 9.36 16.53
CA CYS A 707 -7.49 9.35 17.97
C CYS A 707 -6.24 10.14 18.36
N ARG A 708 -5.21 10.17 17.52
CA ARG A 708 -3.91 10.78 17.82
C ARG A 708 -3.65 12.04 17.01
N GLU A 709 -3.73 11.99 15.67
CA GLU A 709 -3.39 13.14 14.83
C GLU A 709 -4.32 14.34 15.11
N SER A 710 -5.62 14.11 15.32
CA SER A 710 -6.52 15.20 15.69
C SER A 710 -6.19 15.80 17.06
N VAL A 711 -5.73 15.01 18.04
CA VAL A 711 -5.26 15.55 19.34
C VAL A 711 -4.01 16.40 19.11
N LEU A 712 -3.04 15.88 18.37
CA LEU A 712 -1.80 16.59 18.04
C LEU A 712 -2.06 17.89 17.25
N GLY A 713 -2.95 17.85 16.26
CA GLY A 713 -3.35 19.02 15.48
C GLY A 713 -3.95 20.13 16.34
N HIS A 714 -4.73 19.77 17.37
CA HIS A 714 -5.25 20.73 18.34
C HIS A 714 -4.15 21.32 19.22
N LEU A 715 -3.24 20.46 19.68
CA LEU A 715 -2.19 20.82 20.63
C LEU A 715 -1.09 21.69 20.02
N TYR A 716 -0.78 21.49 18.74
CA TYR A 716 0.27 22.20 18.01
C TYR A 716 -0.28 23.27 17.04
N ASN A 717 -1.60 23.46 16.96
CA ASN A 717 -2.26 24.49 16.14
C ASN A 717 -1.84 24.45 14.65
N THR A 718 -1.70 23.24 14.09
CA THR A 718 -1.19 23.01 12.73
C THR A 718 -2.26 23.14 11.64
N ARG A 719 -3.57 22.92 11.95
CA ARG A 719 -4.75 23.19 11.07
C ARG A 719 -6.05 23.33 11.88
N SER A 720 -7.12 23.82 11.24
CA SER A 720 -8.49 23.74 11.79
C SER A 720 -8.96 22.28 11.86
N ASN A 721 -9.11 21.77 13.08
CA ASN A 721 -9.42 20.38 13.38
C ASN A 721 -10.86 19.97 12.99
N THR A 722 -11.75 20.95 12.79
CA THR A 722 -13.19 20.71 12.61
C THR A 722 -13.52 20.10 11.25
N THR A 723 -12.82 20.51 10.19
CA THR A 723 -12.98 19.95 8.83
C THR A 723 -12.48 18.51 8.78
N LEU A 724 -11.26 18.25 9.27
CA LEU A 724 -10.69 16.90 9.34
C LEU A 724 -11.59 15.95 10.15
N GLN A 725 -12.12 16.38 11.28
CA GLN A 725 -13.03 15.57 12.08
C GLN A 725 -14.36 15.29 11.39
N ARG A 726 -14.92 16.26 10.67
CA ARG A 726 -16.15 16.07 9.88
C ARG A 726 -15.92 15.04 8.77
N ASP A 727 -14.84 15.20 8.03
CA ASP A 727 -14.51 14.34 6.89
C ASP A 727 -14.21 12.90 7.34
N LEU A 728 -13.45 12.72 8.42
CA LEU A 728 -13.21 11.41 9.02
C LEU A 728 -14.50 10.77 9.54
N LYS A 729 -15.42 11.53 10.16
CA LYS A 729 -16.72 11.02 10.60
C LYS A 729 -17.57 10.52 9.43
N THR A 730 -17.52 11.21 8.29
CA THR A 730 -18.24 10.78 7.07
C THR A 730 -17.63 9.50 6.47
N LEU A 731 -16.30 9.40 6.41
CA LEU A 731 -15.62 8.19 5.90
C LEU A 731 -15.91 6.94 6.74
N PHE A 732 -15.98 7.08 8.07
CA PHE A 732 -16.31 5.99 9.00
C PHE A 732 -17.76 5.46 8.90
N VAL A 733 -18.66 6.17 8.24
CA VAL A 733 -20.05 5.73 8.03
C VAL A 733 -20.21 4.97 6.71
N ASP A 734 -19.36 5.26 5.72
CA ASP A 734 -19.43 4.68 4.37
C ASP A 734 -18.71 3.31 4.27
N GLU A 735 -17.63 3.07 5.03
CA GLU A 735 -16.94 1.77 5.09
C GLU A 735 -17.62 0.84 6.10
N SER A 736 -17.82 -0.44 5.74
CA SER A 736 -18.43 -1.43 6.62
C SER A 736 -17.62 -1.51 7.93
N LYS A 737 -18.26 -1.18 9.06
CA LYS A 737 -17.63 -1.20 10.39
C LYS A 737 -16.90 -2.52 10.70
N GLU A 738 -17.37 -3.64 10.13
CA GLU A 738 -16.77 -4.97 10.30
C GLU A 738 -15.36 -5.13 9.68
N GLU A 739 -14.99 -4.36 8.65
CA GLU A 739 -13.63 -4.40 8.07
C GLU A 739 -12.63 -3.52 8.84
N LEU A 740 -13.11 -2.45 9.47
CA LEU A 740 -12.31 -1.50 10.26
C LEU A 740 -11.97 -2.02 11.68
N GLU A 741 -12.71 -2.99 12.18
CA GLU A 741 -12.69 -3.43 13.60
C GLU A 741 -11.66 -4.52 13.93
N LYS A 742 -11.02 -5.16 12.94
CA LYS A 742 -10.09 -6.28 13.22
C LYS A 742 -8.70 -5.79 13.62
N ASP A 743 -8.52 -5.65 14.94
CA ASP A 743 -7.26 -5.71 15.69
C ASP A 743 -6.18 -4.70 15.23
N VAL A 744 -6.45 -3.44 15.56
CA VAL A 744 -5.84 -2.30 14.90
C VAL A 744 -4.43 -1.98 15.43
N PHE A 745 -4.28 -1.90 16.76
CA PHE A 745 -3.07 -1.44 17.44
C PHE A 745 -2.25 -2.60 18.04
N THR A 746 -0.94 -2.43 18.18
CA THR A 746 -0.10 -3.38 18.95
C THR A 746 -0.45 -3.32 20.44
N GLU A 747 -0.08 -4.33 21.23
CA GLU A 747 -0.32 -4.33 22.69
C GLU A 747 0.31 -3.12 23.40
N VAL A 748 1.48 -2.68 22.94
CA VAL A 748 2.14 -1.46 23.40
C VAL A 748 1.29 -0.23 23.07
N GLU A 749 0.81 -0.13 21.82
CA GLU A 749 -0.05 0.98 21.38
C GLU A 749 -1.39 1.01 22.14
N LYS A 750 -2.02 -0.16 22.37
CA LYS A 750 -3.23 -0.34 23.18
C LYS A 750 -3.01 0.14 24.61
N THR A 751 -1.89 -0.24 25.22
CA THR A 751 -1.51 0.19 26.58
C THR A 751 -1.38 1.71 26.67
N LEU A 752 -0.67 2.32 25.72
CA LEU A 752 -0.46 3.77 25.71
C LEU A 752 -1.73 4.56 25.33
N ASN A 753 -2.63 3.97 24.52
CA ASN A 753 -3.90 4.60 24.13
C ASN A 753 -4.79 4.93 25.35
N LYS A 754 -4.63 4.24 26.49
CA LYS A 754 -5.30 4.57 27.75
C LYS A 754 -5.04 6.01 28.22
N LEU A 755 -3.91 6.62 27.81
CA LEU A 755 -3.59 8.03 28.06
C LEU A 755 -4.09 8.97 26.96
N TRP A 756 -4.19 8.50 25.71
CA TRP A 756 -4.67 9.32 24.58
C TRP A 756 -6.18 9.59 24.65
N HIS A 757 -6.98 8.60 25.03
CA HIS A 757 -8.44 8.74 25.08
C HIS A 757 -8.93 9.81 26.07
N PRO A 758 -8.44 9.89 27.32
CA PRO A 758 -8.82 10.96 28.23
C PRO A 758 -8.42 12.35 27.75
N VAL A 759 -7.25 12.48 27.10
CA VAL A 759 -6.81 13.77 26.53
C VAL A 759 -7.74 14.22 25.42
N ARG A 760 -8.11 13.30 24.52
CA ARG A 760 -9.12 13.56 23.50
C ARG A 760 -10.43 14.07 24.14
N HIS A 761 -10.91 13.40 25.18
CA HIS A 761 -12.11 13.80 25.89
C HIS A 761 -12.00 15.22 26.49
N ILE A 762 -10.85 15.57 27.07
CA ILE A 762 -10.59 16.92 27.62
C ILE A 762 -10.63 17.99 26.53
N LEU A 763 -10.01 17.73 25.38
CA LEU A 763 -9.92 18.71 24.28
C LEU A 763 -11.23 18.91 23.54
N PHE A 764 -12.00 17.83 23.33
CA PHE A 764 -13.21 17.84 22.52
C PHE A 764 -14.52 17.69 23.32
N GLN A 765 -14.45 17.82 24.66
CA GLN A 765 -15.61 17.95 25.56
C GLN A 765 -16.68 16.85 25.44
N GLY A 766 -16.28 15.60 25.22
CA GLY A 766 -17.20 14.46 25.24
C GLY A 766 -17.65 13.92 23.89
N GLU A 767 -17.02 14.31 22.78
CA GLU A 767 -17.12 13.51 21.55
C GLU A 767 -16.55 12.09 21.82
N ALA A 768 -17.43 11.09 21.92
CA ALA A 768 -17.03 9.71 22.16
C ALA A 768 -16.12 9.24 21.02
N PRO A 769 -15.02 8.51 21.31
CA PRO A 769 -14.25 7.84 20.27
C PRO A 769 -15.14 6.80 19.57
N PRO A 770 -14.88 6.45 18.29
CA PRO A 770 -15.50 5.26 17.72
C PRO A 770 -15.09 4.06 18.58
N VAL A 771 -16.10 3.30 18.96
CA VAL A 771 -16.02 2.19 19.90
C VAL A 771 -15.02 1.16 19.38
N THR A 772 -13.81 1.12 19.93
CA THR A 772 -12.78 0.13 19.55
C THR A 772 -11.91 -0.35 20.72
N SER A 773 -12.28 -0.13 21.99
CA SER A 773 -11.52 -0.74 23.10
C SER A 773 -12.34 -1.00 24.38
N ASP A 774 -11.87 -1.97 25.16
CA ASP A 774 -12.35 -2.39 26.49
C ASP A 774 -12.27 -1.29 27.59
N THR A 775 -11.97 -0.04 27.24
CA THR A 775 -11.90 1.06 28.20
C THR A 775 -13.21 1.84 28.26
N THR A 776 -13.81 1.90 29.44
CA THR A 776 -15.04 2.66 29.67
C THR A 776 -14.77 4.14 29.39
N PRO A 777 -15.46 4.79 28.43
CA PRO A 777 -15.19 6.18 28.09
C PRO A 777 -15.48 7.09 29.29
N ALA A 778 -14.61 8.08 29.52
CA ALA A 778 -14.83 9.09 30.55
C ALA A 778 -16.15 9.82 30.30
N LYS A 779 -16.97 9.97 31.33
CA LYS A 779 -18.28 10.66 31.26
C LYS A 779 -18.19 12.13 31.63
N SER A 780 -17.06 12.57 32.19
CA SER A 780 -16.80 13.96 32.54
C SER A 780 -15.30 14.31 32.45
N MET A 781 -15.01 15.61 32.35
CA MET A 781 -13.64 16.13 32.37
C MET A 781 -12.90 15.75 33.67
N ASP A 782 -13.61 15.71 34.80
CA ASP A 782 -13.06 15.26 36.07
C ASP A 782 -12.60 13.80 36.04
N GLN A 783 -13.44 12.91 35.50
CA GLN A 783 -13.11 11.49 35.35
C GLN A 783 -11.92 11.30 34.40
N ALA A 784 -11.82 12.11 33.34
CA ALA A 784 -10.69 12.05 32.42
C ALA A 784 -9.35 12.39 33.12
N PHE A 785 -9.32 13.42 33.98
CA PHE A 785 -8.11 13.73 34.76
C PHE A 785 -7.78 12.67 35.82
N ASP A 786 -8.80 12.08 36.45
CA ASP A 786 -8.60 11.00 37.42
C ASP A 786 -8.04 9.74 36.74
N GLN A 787 -8.55 9.40 35.55
CA GLN A 787 -8.03 8.32 34.72
C GLN A 787 -6.57 8.57 34.31
N LEU A 788 -6.24 9.77 33.79
CA LEU A 788 -4.84 10.12 33.49
C LEU A 788 -3.93 9.97 34.71
N SER A 789 -4.39 10.41 35.87
CA SER A 789 -3.62 10.32 37.11
C SER A 789 -3.39 8.87 37.54
N SER A 790 -4.40 8.01 37.40
CA SER A 790 -4.33 6.59 37.75
C SER A 790 -3.39 5.83 36.82
N GLU A 791 -3.55 6.01 35.51
CA GLU A 791 -2.73 5.34 34.49
C GLU A 791 -1.26 5.76 34.60
N LEU A 792 -0.97 7.05 34.84
CA LEU A 792 0.42 7.51 35.07
C LEU A 792 1.04 6.90 36.33
N GLU A 793 0.27 6.69 37.40
CA GLU A 793 0.78 6.03 38.62
C GLU A 793 1.15 4.57 38.33
N SER A 794 0.26 3.84 37.65
CA SER A 794 0.51 2.46 37.25
C SER A 794 1.77 2.32 36.39
N LEU A 795 2.00 3.28 35.48
CA LEU A 795 3.22 3.33 34.67
C LEU A 795 4.47 3.60 35.52
N ILE A 796 4.42 4.54 36.46
CA ILE A 796 5.53 4.83 37.40
C ILE A 796 5.90 3.57 38.19
N GLU A 797 4.89 2.89 38.75
CA GLU A 797 5.08 1.64 39.50
C GLU A 797 5.70 0.55 38.61
N SER A 798 5.20 0.39 37.38
CA SER A 798 5.74 -0.57 36.41
C SER A 798 7.20 -0.30 36.07
N LEU A 799 7.59 0.96 35.90
CA LEU A 799 8.97 1.37 35.61
C LEU A 799 9.91 1.17 36.81
N GLY A 800 9.37 1.17 38.03
CA GLY A 800 10.12 0.99 39.27
C GLY A 800 10.40 -0.46 39.66
N LYS A 801 9.71 -1.44 39.05
CA LYS A 801 9.92 -2.87 39.35
C LYS A 801 11.33 -3.31 38.92
N PRO A 802 12.04 -4.10 39.74
CA PRO A 802 13.29 -4.71 39.31
C PRO A 802 13.00 -5.61 38.11
N ALA A 803 13.83 -5.50 37.07
CA ALA A 803 13.76 -6.42 35.94
C ALA A 803 13.93 -7.86 36.46
N GLY A 804 13.13 -8.80 35.93
CA GLY A 804 13.28 -10.23 36.20
C GLY A 804 14.56 -10.80 35.59
N ASP A 805 14.52 -12.04 35.08
CA ASP A 805 15.64 -12.60 34.33
C ASP A 805 16.14 -11.61 33.25
N ILE A 806 17.46 -11.43 33.20
CA ILE A 806 18.10 -10.39 32.38
C ILE A 806 18.00 -10.81 30.91
N PRO A 807 17.32 -10.03 30.05
CA PRO A 807 17.26 -10.34 28.63
C PRO A 807 18.63 -10.10 27.97
N PRO A 808 19.01 -10.91 26.96
CA PRO A 808 20.27 -10.71 26.23
C PRO A 808 20.30 -9.41 25.41
N LEU A 809 19.15 -8.96 24.91
CA LEU A 809 18.94 -7.74 24.12
C LEU A 809 17.58 -7.12 24.43
N PHE A 810 17.43 -5.82 24.15
CA PHE A 810 16.16 -5.12 24.27
C PHE A 810 15.44 -5.08 22.92
N ASN A 811 14.43 -5.95 22.78
CA ASN A 811 13.69 -6.11 21.54
C ASN A 811 12.86 -4.87 21.12
N GLU A 812 12.27 -4.97 19.94
CA GLU A 812 11.44 -3.91 19.34
C GLU A 812 10.29 -3.47 20.25
N GLU A 813 9.58 -4.39 20.90
CA GLU A 813 8.46 -4.07 21.80
C GLU A 813 8.91 -3.22 22.99
N HIS A 814 10.08 -3.51 23.55
CA HIS A 814 10.68 -2.71 24.62
C HIS A 814 10.94 -1.28 24.15
N LEU A 815 11.61 -1.11 23.01
CA LEU A 815 11.87 0.22 22.45
C LEU A 815 10.57 0.96 22.10
N MET A 816 9.60 0.26 21.51
CA MET A 816 8.30 0.82 21.17
C MET A 816 7.58 1.37 22.39
N TYR A 817 7.65 0.66 23.52
CA TYR A 817 7.07 1.11 24.77
C TYR A 817 7.77 2.36 25.29
N ARG A 818 9.12 2.38 25.30
CA ARG A 818 9.90 3.52 25.81
C ARG A 818 9.69 4.79 24.97
N TYR A 819 9.83 4.70 23.65
CA TYR A 819 9.64 5.83 22.74
C TYR A 819 8.17 6.26 22.65
N GLY A 820 7.24 5.32 22.63
CA GLY A 820 5.80 5.63 22.67
C GLY A 820 5.39 6.32 23.97
N LEU A 821 5.98 5.95 25.10
CA LEU A 821 5.75 6.64 26.38
C LEU A 821 6.31 8.07 26.32
N LEU A 822 7.51 8.28 25.77
CA LEU A 822 8.05 9.63 25.56
C LEU A 822 7.13 10.50 24.70
N GLU A 823 6.65 9.98 23.58
CA GLU A 823 5.67 10.66 22.71
C GLU A 823 4.42 11.08 23.52
N THR A 824 3.91 10.18 24.35
CA THR A 824 2.73 10.42 25.18
C THR A 824 2.98 11.47 26.27
N LEU A 825 4.13 11.42 26.95
CA LEU A 825 4.50 12.41 27.98
C LEU A 825 4.68 13.81 27.37
N ARG A 826 5.22 13.90 26.16
CA ARG A 826 5.33 15.16 25.41
C ARG A 826 3.97 15.73 25.03
N MET A 827 3.06 14.88 24.57
CA MET A 827 1.68 15.26 24.31
C MET A 827 1.02 15.84 25.57
N LEU A 828 1.18 15.19 26.73
CA LEU A 828 0.62 15.67 28.01
C LEU A 828 1.24 17.01 28.46
N GLN A 829 2.53 17.23 28.21
CA GLN A 829 3.17 18.51 28.45
C GLN A 829 2.60 19.63 27.56
N GLN A 830 2.34 19.33 26.28
CA GLN A 830 1.74 20.29 25.37
C GLN A 830 0.27 20.57 25.74
N LEU A 831 -0.47 19.57 26.23
CA LEU A 831 -1.80 19.76 26.78
C LEU A 831 -1.81 20.76 27.93
N ASP A 832 -0.87 20.67 28.89
CA ASP A 832 -0.77 21.66 29.96
C ASP A 832 -0.59 23.08 29.40
N LYS A 833 0.33 23.29 28.45
CA LYS A 833 0.55 24.61 27.83
C LYS A 833 -0.74 25.17 27.21
N VAL A 834 -1.47 24.35 26.45
CA VAL A 834 -2.72 24.76 25.79
C VAL A 834 -3.81 25.08 26.82
N LEU A 835 -3.99 24.24 27.85
CA LEU A 835 -4.98 24.48 28.88
C LEU A 835 -4.65 25.74 29.71
N GLN A 836 -3.38 25.94 30.09
CA GLN A 836 -2.95 27.14 30.81
C GLN A 836 -3.15 28.41 29.99
N GLN A 837 -2.85 28.39 28.68
CA GLN A 837 -3.11 29.50 27.78
C GLN A 837 -4.62 29.77 27.64
N GLY A 838 -5.43 28.73 27.46
CA GLY A 838 -6.88 28.82 27.38
C GLY A 838 -7.53 29.38 28.64
N ILE A 839 -7.03 29.00 29.82
CA ILE A 839 -7.45 29.57 31.11
C ILE A 839 -7.09 31.05 31.18
N LYS A 840 -5.85 31.43 30.81
CA LYS A 840 -5.40 32.84 30.78
C LYS A 840 -6.21 33.69 29.81
N SER A 841 -6.56 33.15 28.64
CA SER A 841 -7.37 33.84 27.63
C SER A 841 -8.87 33.79 27.90
N LYS A 842 -9.32 33.25 29.03
CA LYS A 842 -10.74 33.07 29.41
C LYS A 842 -11.57 32.35 28.34
N ASN A 843 -10.98 31.36 27.65
CA ASN A 843 -11.71 30.55 26.68
C ASN A 843 -12.82 29.77 27.42
N PRO A 844 -14.12 29.93 27.07
CA PRO A 844 -15.23 29.26 27.74
C PRO A 844 -15.09 27.73 27.81
N ALA A 845 -14.35 27.14 26.86
CA ALA A 845 -14.09 25.71 26.81
C ALA A 845 -13.17 25.19 27.94
N TYR A 846 -12.29 26.05 28.47
CA TYR A 846 -11.24 25.66 29.41
C TYR A 846 -11.36 26.35 30.78
N THR A 847 -12.32 27.25 30.96
CA THR A 847 -12.59 27.90 32.26
C THR A 847 -13.08 26.92 33.33
N LYS A 848 -13.63 25.78 32.93
CA LYS A 848 -14.11 24.69 33.82
C LYS A 848 -13.04 23.66 34.18
N VAL A 849 -11.79 23.82 33.72
CA VAL A 849 -10.71 22.86 33.97
C VAL A 849 -10.36 22.82 35.46
N PRO A 850 -10.36 21.64 36.12
CA PRO A 850 -9.99 21.51 37.52
C PRO A 850 -8.47 21.72 37.72
N LYS A 851 -8.05 22.94 38.06
CA LYS A 851 -6.63 23.30 38.27
C LYS A 851 -5.86 22.35 39.19
N PRO A 852 -6.41 21.89 40.34
CA PRO A 852 -5.68 20.96 41.22
C PRO A 852 -5.38 19.62 40.55
N LYS A 853 -6.33 19.09 39.75
CA LYS A 853 -6.14 17.83 39.04
C LYS A 853 -5.14 17.96 37.89
N LEU A 854 -5.17 19.08 37.16
CA LEU A 854 -4.16 19.39 36.14
C LEU A 854 -2.74 19.45 36.75
N GLN A 855 -2.58 20.12 37.90
CA GLN A 855 -1.30 20.16 38.61
C GLN A 855 -0.84 18.78 39.07
N ASN A 856 -1.76 17.93 39.55
CA ASN A 856 -1.46 16.54 39.92
C ASN A 856 -0.97 15.73 38.71
N VAL A 857 -1.67 15.80 37.58
CA VAL A 857 -1.24 15.14 36.33
C VAL A 857 0.14 15.63 35.91
N ASN A 858 0.40 16.94 35.93
CA ASN A 858 1.72 17.49 35.58
C ASN A 858 2.84 16.98 36.51
N ALA A 859 2.57 16.86 37.80
CA ALA A 859 3.53 16.30 38.76
C ALA A 859 3.81 14.82 38.44
N LYS A 860 2.79 14.03 38.11
CA LYS A 860 2.96 12.63 37.71
C LYS A 860 3.66 12.47 36.37
N VAL A 861 3.43 13.34 35.39
CA VAL A 861 4.17 13.36 34.11
C VAL A 861 5.66 13.52 34.37
N LYS A 862 6.07 14.46 35.22
CA LYS A 862 7.47 14.66 35.60
C LYS A 862 8.07 13.45 36.31
N LYS A 863 7.33 12.85 37.26
CA LYS A 863 7.76 11.63 37.96
C LYS A 863 7.92 10.44 37.02
N CYS A 864 6.97 10.24 36.10
CA CYS A 864 7.00 9.18 35.10
C CYS A 864 8.19 9.33 34.16
N PHE A 865 8.48 10.57 33.72
CA PHE A 865 9.67 10.85 32.92
C PHE A 865 10.98 10.54 33.64
N GLU A 866 11.10 10.93 34.91
CA GLU A 866 12.28 10.62 35.72
C GLU A 866 12.43 9.10 35.95
N ALA A 867 11.33 8.42 36.27
CA ALA A 867 11.32 6.95 36.42
C ALA A 867 11.74 6.24 35.13
N LEU A 868 11.27 6.73 33.97
CA LEU A 868 11.66 6.22 32.66
C LEU A 868 13.18 6.36 32.43
N ARG A 869 13.74 7.54 32.71
CA ARG A 869 15.19 7.78 32.55
C ARG A 869 16.02 6.89 33.49
N GLN A 870 15.59 6.74 34.73
CA GLN A 870 16.26 5.85 35.70
C GLN A 870 16.21 4.39 35.25
N ALA A 871 15.06 3.92 34.76
CA ALA A 871 14.93 2.58 34.21
C ALA A 871 15.85 2.39 32.98
N THR A 872 15.89 3.35 32.06
CA THR A 872 16.76 3.28 30.88
C THR A 872 18.26 3.29 31.25
N ASN A 873 18.68 4.07 32.25
CA ASN A 873 20.07 4.02 32.71
C ASN A 873 20.44 2.64 33.28
N LYS A 874 19.54 2.02 34.06
CA LYS A 874 19.73 0.65 34.55
C LYS A 874 19.81 -0.36 33.40
N ASP A 875 18.95 -0.24 32.40
CA ASP A 875 18.98 -1.08 31.18
C ASP A 875 20.36 -0.99 30.49
N ILE A 876 20.92 0.23 30.36
CA ILE A 876 22.25 0.46 29.76
C ILE A 876 23.38 -0.15 30.60
N GLU A 877 23.34 0.01 31.93
CA GLU A 877 24.34 -0.58 32.84
C GLU A 877 24.34 -2.11 32.77
N GLN A 878 23.15 -2.72 32.74
CA GLN A 878 22.98 -4.16 32.59
C GLN A 878 23.54 -4.66 31.25
N LEU A 879 23.19 -3.99 30.15
CA LEU A 879 23.67 -4.33 28.81
C LEU A 879 25.21 -4.27 28.72
N ASN A 880 25.83 -3.22 29.27
CA ASN A 880 27.28 -3.05 29.24
C ASN A 880 28.02 -4.11 30.08
N SER A 881 27.43 -4.57 31.18
CA SER A 881 28.09 -5.51 32.09
C SER A 881 28.04 -6.96 31.62
N ARG A 882 26.93 -7.39 31.03
CA ARG A 882 26.67 -8.81 30.72
C ARG A 882 26.16 -9.09 29.31
N GLY A 883 25.70 -8.09 28.55
CA GLY A 883 25.01 -8.29 27.28
C GLY A 883 25.81 -9.10 26.26
N ALA A 884 27.08 -8.75 26.01
CA ALA A 884 27.89 -9.42 25.00
C ALA A 884 28.16 -10.91 25.34
N ALA A 885 28.35 -11.22 26.64
CA ALA A 885 28.54 -12.59 27.09
C ALA A 885 27.24 -13.40 26.93
N LEU A 886 26.10 -12.84 27.34
CA LEU A 886 24.80 -13.49 27.20
C LEU A 886 24.44 -13.76 25.74
N ILE A 887 24.63 -12.79 24.84
CA ILE A 887 24.36 -12.98 23.41
C ILE A 887 25.24 -14.09 22.84
N ARG A 888 26.55 -14.08 23.13
CA ARG A 888 27.46 -15.14 22.68
C ARG A 888 27.01 -16.52 23.17
N ASP A 889 26.69 -16.64 24.46
CA ASP A 889 26.33 -17.92 25.08
C ASP A 889 25.01 -18.44 24.51
N VAL A 890 24.02 -17.56 24.33
CA VAL A 890 22.73 -17.86 23.70
C VAL A 890 22.89 -18.27 22.23
N THR A 891 23.82 -17.66 21.50
CA THR A 891 24.09 -17.99 20.08
C THR A 891 24.50 -19.45 19.91
N LEU A 892 25.39 -19.92 20.79
CA LEU A 892 25.97 -21.27 20.71
C LEU A 892 25.18 -22.31 21.54
N GLN A 893 24.03 -21.91 22.10
CA GLN A 893 23.24 -22.78 22.96
C GLN A 893 22.45 -23.82 22.15
N GLY A 894 22.47 -25.07 22.65
CA GLY A 894 21.68 -26.21 22.20
C GLY A 894 22.02 -26.69 20.78
N SER A 895 21.27 -27.68 20.30
CA SER A 895 21.52 -28.40 19.04
C SER A 895 21.63 -27.48 17.80
N THR A 896 20.77 -26.46 17.73
CA THR A 896 20.79 -25.42 16.70
C THR A 896 22.02 -24.52 16.79
N GLY A 897 22.48 -24.20 18.00
CA GLY A 897 23.70 -23.43 18.25
C GLY A 897 24.96 -24.22 17.89
N GLU A 898 25.00 -25.51 18.19
CA GLU A 898 26.07 -26.43 17.78
C GLU A 898 26.16 -26.53 16.25
N ALA A 899 25.03 -26.64 15.56
CA ALA A 899 24.99 -26.62 14.11
C ALA A 899 25.48 -25.27 13.54
N LEU A 900 25.05 -24.16 14.14
CA LEU A 900 25.48 -22.81 13.74
C LEU A 900 26.98 -22.59 13.95
N ALA A 901 27.58 -23.18 14.98
CA ALA A 901 29.00 -23.09 15.29
C ALA A 901 29.91 -23.65 14.17
N THR A 902 29.37 -24.47 13.27
CA THR A 902 30.09 -24.96 12.08
C THR A 902 30.26 -23.87 11.00
N ILE A 903 29.46 -22.80 11.06
CA ILE A 903 29.42 -21.71 10.08
C ILE A 903 29.94 -20.40 10.70
N VAL A 904 29.59 -20.15 11.96
CA VAL A 904 29.96 -18.96 12.73
C VAL A 904 30.97 -19.38 13.79
N SER A 905 32.22 -18.89 13.68
CA SER A 905 33.23 -19.19 14.68
C SER A 905 32.90 -18.54 16.03
N ALA A 906 33.47 -19.05 17.12
CA ALA A 906 33.27 -18.46 18.45
C ALA A 906 33.79 -17.01 18.54
N ASP A 907 34.82 -16.67 17.76
CA ASP A 907 35.36 -15.31 17.67
C ASP A 907 34.42 -14.40 16.88
N ASP A 908 33.84 -14.87 15.77
CA ASP A 908 32.83 -14.14 15.00
C ASP A 908 31.59 -13.88 15.88
N ALA A 909 31.09 -14.90 16.59
CA ALA A 909 29.97 -14.77 17.52
C ALA A 909 30.24 -13.70 18.59
N ARG A 910 31.47 -13.65 19.13
CA ARG A 910 31.89 -12.60 20.07
C ARG A 910 31.92 -11.22 19.42
N ALA A 911 32.46 -11.11 18.21
CA ALA A 911 32.52 -9.86 17.48
C ALA A 911 31.13 -9.31 17.14
N TYR A 912 30.21 -10.17 16.71
CA TYR A 912 28.80 -9.78 16.45
C TYR A 912 28.07 -9.40 17.74
N ALA A 913 28.26 -10.15 18.83
CA ALA A 913 27.67 -9.81 20.13
C ALA A 913 28.08 -8.39 20.59
N LEU A 914 29.34 -7.99 20.39
CA LEU A 914 29.81 -6.63 20.68
C LEU A 914 29.13 -5.58 19.80
N LYS A 915 28.98 -5.86 18.49
CA LYS A 915 28.25 -4.96 17.57
C LYS A 915 26.78 -4.82 17.96
N TYR A 916 26.15 -5.90 18.41
CA TYR A 916 24.74 -5.90 18.79
C TYR A 916 24.53 -5.08 20.07
N VAL A 917 25.38 -5.28 21.08
CA VAL A 917 25.40 -4.45 22.31
C VAL A 917 25.59 -2.97 21.96
N GLU A 918 26.48 -2.64 21.03
CA GLU A 918 26.68 -1.26 20.60
C GLU A 918 25.42 -0.66 19.97
N SER A 919 24.76 -1.40 19.07
CA SER A 919 23.54 -0.94 18.43
C SER A 919 22.40 -0.70 19.43
N ASP A 920 22.16 -1.64 20.34
CA ASP A 920 21.15 -1.49 21.41
C ASP A 920 21.47 -0.31 22.31
N ARG A 921 22.76 -0.13 22.65
CA ARG A 921 23.22 0.99 23.47
C ARG A 921 22.92 2.33 22.80
N VAL A 922 23.11 2.43 21.48
CA VAL A 922 22.75 3.63 20.71
C VAL A 922 21.25 3.90 20.82
N ALA A 923 20.41 2.89 20.63
CA ALA A 923 18.96 3.02 20.74
C ALA A 923 18.51 3.45 22.15
N LEU A 924 19.09 2.90 23.22
CA LEU A 924 18.76 3.28 24.59
C LEU A 924 19.27 4.68 24.98
N LYS A 925 20.49 5.04 24.56
CA LYS A 925 21.03 6.38 24.83
C LYS A 925 20.20 7.49 24.18
N ALA A 926 19.60 7.21 23.03
CA ALA A 926 18.74 8.15 22.32
C ALA A 926 17.46 8.50 23.12
N ILE A 927 16.89 7.58 23.90
CA ILE A 927 15.79 7.85 24.84
C ILE A 927 16.18 8.97 25.84
N LEU A 928 17.42 8.96 26.31
CA LEU A 928 17.93 9.93 27.29
C LEU A 928 18.19 11.32 26.69
N GLN A 929 18.21 11.45 25.36
CA GLN A 929 18.36 12.72 24.66
C GLN A 929 17.07 13.55 24.64
N VAL A 930 15.91 12.89 24.81
CA VAL A 930 14.60 13.56 24.79
C VAL A 930 14.44 14.44 26.02
N LYS A 931 13.93 15.66 25.83
CA LYS A 931 13.70 16.63 26.89
C LYS A 931 12.20 16.91 27.06
N LEU A 932 11.73 16.90 28.31
CA LEU A 932 10.49 17.53 28.69
C LEU A 932 10.81 18.93 29.24
N ASN A 933 10.41 19.99 28.53
CA ASN A 933 10.63 21.39 28.90
C ASN A 933 9.66 21.93 29.95
#